data_AF-A0A957PI58-F1
#
_entry.id   AF-A0A957PI58-F1
#
_cell.length_a   1.000
_cell.length_b   1.000
_cell.length_c   1.000
_cell.angle_alpha   90.00
_cell.angle_beta   90.00
_cell.angle_gamma   90.00
#
_symmetry.space_group_name_H-M   'P 1'
#
loop_
_entity.id
_entity.type
_entity.pdbx_description
1 polymer ?
#
loop_
_entity_poly.entity_id
_entity_poly.type
_entity_poly.pdbx_seq_one_letter_code
_entity_poly.pdbx_strand_id
1 'polypeptide(L)'
;HWTLHADELSMAQSPNTSSNQLGFALLLKWFQYEGQFPKRKQDIPPVVVDFLAQQLEISAAEFKSYSLQGRTVERQRAQIRQYLGFREATVEDAEELTQWLLKYVLPQERRETALKEAIYSRCREQRLEPPALLRIERILRSALHAADEQFYAETVAKLSPTTQARLDDLLKTTRSNPEAEDESSGRSILHELKWGAGAINVDSLLDEIDKLEKIEHLDLPYDLFLTTDPKVVETYRRRLAVEDLHEVQRHPDPVRYTLLAAFCWQRRREIIDVLVDLLIDLIHRMNIRAEHKVDKAVIQEIKRVRNKNRLLYDMAEASVGNPDGAVKDVIYPVANEQTLQEIIAELKATGTYGQQVRSKMRSSYGQHYRRMAPAILKLLTFRSNNDQHQPLIEALDLLKAYADSTLHDYPETETVPLEGVVPAAWRTLVVRQTKQGTERINRISYELCVMRELREKLRCKEIWVEGADRYRNPDEDVPTDFSQQRETYYAELNQPLDVDAFIRREKQALADALAMLNSGMPRNSKVKIGERNGKGWISLSPLVAVPEPASLLQLKAEVKGRWGWTSLLDMLKETDLRVSFTDLFKSATAHENLPRSVLQRRLLYCLYAFGTNTGLSRVATGDDAVSYRDLLYVRRRFINKDSLRAAIQLVANEILQVRHPEWWGSETTACASDAKKFGAWDQNLLTEWHIRYRGPGIMVYWHVEKKALCIYSQVKRCSSSEAAAMIEGVLRHCTDMTITKNYVDT
;
A
#
# COMPACT_ATOMS: atom_id res chain seq x y z
N HIS A 1 -11.89 16.40 37.08
CA HIS A 1 -12.28 17.42 36.07
C HIS A 1 -13.62 18.10 36.40
N TRP A 2 -14.67 17.36 36.77
CA TRP A 2 -16.02 17.92 36.99
C TRP A 2 -16.37 18.32 38.44
N THR A 3 -15.38 18.41 39.33
CA THR A 3 -15.57 18.81 40.74
C THR A 3 -15.50 20.33 40.87
N LEU A 4 -16.44 20.95 41.60
CA LEU A 4 -16.45 22.38 41.91
C LEU A 4 -15.53 22.68 43.10
N HIS A 5 -14.63 23.64 42.94
CA HIS A 5 -13.81 24.19 44.01
C HIS A 5 -14.56 25.30 44.76
N ALA A 6 -14.09 25.69 45.94
CA ALA A 6 -14.79 26.62 46.84
C ALA A 6 -15.21 27.93 46.14
N ASP A 7 -14.32 28.53 45.36
CA ASP A 7 -14.59 29.77 44.62
C ASP A 7 -15.67 29.56 43.55
N GLU A 8 -15.62 28.44 42.83
CA GLU A 8 -16.56 28.08 41.77
C GLU A 8 -17.95 27.76 42.32
N LEU A 9 -18.00 27.14 43.50
CA LEU A 9 -19.24 26.81 44.21
C LEU A 9 -19.94 28.10 44.67
N SER A 10 -19.18 29.10 45.14
CA SER A 10 -19.71 30.42 45.48
C SER A 10 -20.29 31.15 44.25
N MET A 11 -19.61 31.06 43.10
CA MET A 11 -20.09 31.65 41.84
C MET A 11 -21.32 30.92 41.30
N ALA A 12 -21.36 29.59 41.40
CA ALA A 12 -22.48 28.77 40.96
C ALA A 12 -23.72 28.95 41.83
N GLN A 13 -23.58 29.37 43.10
CA GLN A 13 -24.71 29.67 43.99
C GLN A 13 -25.23 31.12 43.87
N SER A 14 -24.45 32.02 43.27
CA SER A 14 -24.83 33.43 43.06
C SER A 14 -26.11 33.66 42.22
N PRO A 15 -26.48 32.83 41.23
CA PRO A 15 -27.74 32.99 40.50
C PRO A 15 -28.98 32.71 41.37
N ASN A 16 -30.06 33.48 41.16
CA ASN A 16 -31.24 33.46 42.03
C ASN A 16 -32.17 32.24 41.89
N THR A 17 -31.93 31.33 40.93
CA THR A 17 -32.79 30.15 40.72
C THR A 17 -31.96 28.89 40.59
N SER A 18 -32.46 27.77 41.11
CA SER A 18 -31.77 26.46 41.07
C SER A 18 -31.41 26.03 39.65
N SER A 19 -32.26 26.35 38.66
CA SER A 19 -31.98 26.13 37.23
C SER A 19 -30.78 26.93 36.71
N ASN A 20 -30.61 28.18 37.14
CA ASN A 20 -29.49 29.03 36.74
C ASN A 20 -28.20 28.69 37.50
N GLN A 21 -28.31 28.19 38.73
CA GLN A 21 -27.17 27.70 39.51
C GLN A 21 -26.55 26.46 38.88
N LEU A 22 -27.40 25.45 38.61
CA LEU A 22 -26.97 24.24 37.90
C LEU A 22 -26.48 24.55 36.47
N GLY A 23 -27.20 25.42 35.75
CA GLY A 23 -26.79 25.89 34.42
C GLY A 23 -25.42 26.57 34.41
N PHE A 24 -25.14 27.45 35.38
CA PHE A 24 -23.84 28.11 35.50
C PHE A 24 -22.71 27.12 35.76
N ALA A 25 -22.87 26.20 36.72
CA ALA A 25 -21.86 25.20 37.04
C ALA A 25 -21.54 24.29 35.84
N LEU A 26 -22.57 23.89 35.10
CA LEU A 26 -22.42 23.11 33.87
C LEU A 26 -21.65 23.89 32.80
N LEU A 27 -22.00 25.17 32.56
CA LEU A 27 -21.28 26.02 31.62
C LEU A 27 -19.81 26.21 32.02
N LEU A 28 -19.55 26.47 33.30
CA LEU A 28 -18.19 26.70 33.82
C LEU A 28 -17.32 25.47 33.63
N LYS A 29 -17.78 24.30 34.09
CA LYS A 29 -16.99 23.07 34.03
C LYS A 29 -16.83 22.56 32.61
N TRP A 30 -17.88 22.70 31.79
CA TRP A 30 -17.79 22.42 30.37
C TRP A 30 -16.74 23.30 29.69
N PHE A 31 -16.74 24.61 29.96
CA PHE A 31 -15.75 25.53 29.38
C PHE A 31 -14.33 25.21 29.85
N GLN A 32 -14.12 24.83 31.11
CA GLN A 32 -12.79 24.42 31.59
C GLN A 32 -12.26 23.16 30.88
N TYR A 33 -13.15 22.23 30.54
CA TYR A 33 -12.79 20.99 29.87
C TYR A 33 -12.56 21.20 28.37
N GLU A 34 -13.56 21.78 27.69
CA GLU A 34 -13.63 21.91 26.21
C GLU A 34 -13.04 23.22 25.67
N GLY A 35 -12.89 24.27 26.48
CA GLY A 35 -12.43 25.60 26.04
C GLY A 35 -13.46 26.39 25.23
N GLN A 36 -14.72 25.94 25.17
CA GLN A 36 -15.84 26.59 24.49
C GLN A 36 -17.16 26.29 25.21
N PHE A 37 -18.22 27.08 24.97
CA PHE A 37 -19.55 26.80 25.55
C PHE A 37 -20.32 25.71 24.79
N PRO A 38 -21.21 24.95 25.46
CA PRO A 38 -22.04 23.94 24.81
C PRO A 38 -23.06 24.59 23.87
N LYS A 39 -23.31 23.97 22.70
CA LYS A 39 -24.23 24.49 21.69
C LYS A 39 -25.65 23.98 21.92
N ARG A 40 -25.77 22.76 22.41
CA ARG A 40 -27.03 22.07 22.73
C ARG A 40 -26.94 21.47 24.12
N LYS A 41 -28.08 21.32 24.79
CA LYS A 41 -28.14 20.66 26.10
C LYS A 41 -27.69 19.20 26.05
N GLN A 42 -27.92 18.55 24.90
CA GLN A 42 -27.56 17.15 24.65
C GLN A 42 -26.04 16.94 24.55
N ASP A 43 -25.28 18.01 24.32
CA ASP A 43 -23.81 17.94 24.30
C ASP A 43 -23.28 17.58 25.69
N ILE A 44 -24.01 17.91 26.75
CA ILE A 44 -23.62 17.64 28.14
C ILE A 44 -24.13 16.25 28.56
N PRO A 45 -23.24 15.29 28.91
CA PRO A 45 -23.65 13.96 29.32
C PRO A 45 -24.55 13.98 30.57
N PRO A 46 -25.62 13.17 30.63
CA PRO A 46 -26.50 13.12 31.80
C PRO A 46 -25.78 12.86 33.12
N VAL A 47 -24.75 12.00 33.09
CA VAL A 47 -23.91 11.69 34.26
C VAL A 47 -23.22 12.93 34.82
N VAL A 48 -22.81 13.87 33.95
CA VAL A 48 -22.19 15.14 34.36
C VAL A 48 -23.23 16.07 35.00
N VAL A 49 -24.44 16.11 34.44
CA VAL A 49 -25.56 16.88 35.00
C VAL A 49 -25.90 16.37 36.40
N ASP A 50 -26.02 15.06 36.58
CA ASP A 50 -26.32 14.43 37.88
C ASP A 50 -25.20 14.69 38.89
N PHE A 51 -23.93 14.56 38.48
CA PHE A 51 -22.77 14.76 39.34
C PHE A 51 -22.63 16.20 39.84
N LEU A 52 -22.91 17.20 38.99
CA LEU A 52 -22.88 18.61 39.39
C LEU A 52 -24.12 19.02 40.18
N ALA A 53 -25.28 18.43 39.89
CA ALA A 53 -26.51 18.64 40.65
C ALA A 53 -26.35 18.16 42.11
N GLN A 54 -25.71 17.00 42.32
CA GLN A 54 -25.39 16.50 43.66
C GLN A 54 -24.47 17.44 44.45
N GLN A 55 -23.43 18.01 43.81
CA GLN A 55 -22.50 18.94 44.46
C GLN A 55 -23.16 20.27 44.88
N LEU A 56 -24.23 20.67 44.20
CA LEU A 56 -24.98 21.91 44.50
C LEU A 56 -26.21 21.66 45.38
N GLU A 57 -26.50 20.40 45.73
CA GLU A 57 -27.73 19.99 46.43
C GLU A 57 -29.03 20.37 45.67
N ILE A 58 -28.98 20.31 44.33
CA ILE A 58 -30.10 20.66 43.43
C ILE A 58 -30.58 19.42 42.67
N SER A 59 -31.86 19.38 42.28
CA SER A 59 -32.38 18.33 41.40
C SER A 59 -31.85 18.49 39.97
N ALA A 60 -31.32 17.41 39.39
CA ALA A 60 -30.87 17.38 38.00
C ALA A 60 -31.98 17.75 36.98
N ALA A 61 -33.25 17.60 37.37
CA ALA A 61 -34.40 18.00 36.55
C ALA A 61 -34.44 19.51 36.27
N GLU A 62 -33.83 20.34 37.13
CA GLU A 62 -33.76 21.79 36.97
C GLU A 62 -33.01 22.21 35.70
N PHE A 63 -32.10 21.39 35.18
CA PHE A 63 -31.42 21.68 33.92
C PHE A 63 -32.38 21.69 32.71
N LYS A 64 -33.54 21.01 32.80
CA LYS A 64 -34.55 21.03 31.74
C LYS A 64 -35.14 22.44 31.55
N SER A 65 -35.27 23.23 32.61
CA SER A 65 -35.84 24.58 32.58
C SER A 65 -34.81 25.68 32.23
N TYR A 66 -33.51 25.39 32.36
CA TYR A 66 -32.44 26.34 32.04
C TYR A 66 -32.34 26.63 30.52
N SER A 67 -32.23 27.89 30.09
CA SER A 67 -32.09 28.23 28.66
C SER A 67 -30.64 28.51 28.29
N LEU A 68 -30.13 27.84 27.23
CA LEU A 68 -28.83 28.16 26.62
C LEU A 68 -28.86 29.40 25.72
N GLN A 69 -30.00 30.10 25.66
CA GLN A 69 -30.21 31.34 24.92
C GLN A 69 -30.87 32.39 25.81
N GLY A 70 -30.48 33.66 25.66
CA GLY A 70 -31.09 34.80 26.35
C GLY A 70 -30.10 35.62 27.19
N ARG A 71 -30.60 36.71 27.79
CA ARG A 71 -29.74 37.70 28.48
C ARG A 71 -29.02 37.13 29.70
N THR A 72 -29.65 36.20 30.42
CA THR A 72 -29.08 35.58 31.63
C THR A 72 -27.86 34.73 31.31
N VAL A 73 -27.94 33.85 30.30
CA VAL A 73 -26.81 33.00 29.90
C VAL A 73 -25.67 33.82 29.30
N GLU A 74 -25.96 34.89 28.55
CA GLU A 74 -24.91 35.78 28.03
C GLU A 74 -24.14 36.48 29.17
N ARG A 75 -24.84 36.92 30.22
CA ARG A 75 -24.18 37.45 31.43
C ARG A 75 -23.33 36.38 32.12
N GLN A 76 -23.82 35.15 32.22
CA GLN A 76 -23.08 34.02 32.81
C GLN A 76 -21.84 33.66 31.98
N ARG A 77 -21.93 33.63 30.65
CA ARG A 77 -20.79 33.43 29.74
C ARG A 77 -19.73 34.50 29.95
N ALA A 78 -20.13 35.77 30.03
CA ALA A 78 -19.20 36.88 30.30
C ALA A 78 -18.49 36.73 31.67
N GLN A 79 -19.22 36.33 32.71
CA GLN A 79 -18.64 36.05 34.03
C GLN A 79 -17.63 34.88 34.00
N ILE A 80 -17.98 33.79 33.31
CA ILE A 80 -17.10 32.61 33.16
C ILE A 80 -15.83 32.98 32.40
N ARG A 81 -15.95 33.73 31.29
CA ARG A 81 -14.78 34.23 30.55
C ARG A 81 -13.87 35.07 31.42
N GLN A 82 -14.43 36.04 32.14
CA GLN A 82 -13.67 36.90 33.04
C GLN A 82 -12.93 36.08 34.11
N TYR A 83 -13.61 35.11 34.72
CA TYR A 83 -13.03 34.24 35.75
C TYR A 83 -11.88 33.37 35.22
N LEU A 84 -12.05 32.80 34.02
CA LEU A 84 -11.03 31.93 33.40
C LEU A 84 -9.94 32.72 32.64
N GLY A 85 -10.08 34.05 32.54
CA GLY A 85 -9.17 34.92 31.80
C GLY A 85 -9.26 34.76 30.29
N PHE A 86 -10.43 34.35 29.77
CA PHE A 86 -10.72 34.22 28.35
C PHE A 86 -11.37 35.50 27.78
N ARG A 87 -11.17 35.74 26.48
CA ARG A 87 -11.89 36.78 25.73
C ARG A 87 -12.50 36.25 24.44
N GLU A 88 -13.49 36.95 23.91
CA GLU A 88 -14.07 36.62 22.60
C GLU A 88 -13.08 36.92 21.48
N ALA A 89 -13.10 36.09 20.42
CA ALA A 89 -12.25 36.26 19.25
C ALA A 89 -12.68 37.43 18.36
N THR A 90 -11.75 38.35 18.09
CA THR A 90 -11.92 39.53 17.24
C THR A 90 -11.58 39.23 15.77
N VAL A 91 -11.76 40.22 14.88
CA VAL A 91 -11.35 40.10 13.47
C VAL A 91 -9.83 39.98 13.35
N GLU A 92 -9.09 40.75 14.14
CA GLU A 92 -7.62 40.69 14.22
C GLU A 92 -7.15 39.30 14.63
N ASP A 93 -7.76 38.67 15.65
CA ASP A 93 -7.41 37.30 16.05
C ASP A 93 -7.62 36.29 14.91
N ALA A 94 -8.66 36.49 14.09
CA ALA A 94 -8.92 35.61 12.96
C ALA A 94 -7.83 35.74 11.87
N GLU A 95 -7.31 36.95 11.65
CA GLU A 95 -6.18 37.20 10.76
C GLU A 95 -4.89 36.60 11.31
N GLU A 96 -4.61 36.77 12.61
CA GLU A 96 -3.47 36.16 13.28
C GLU A 96 -3.50 34.64 13.23
N LEU A 97 -4.66 34.02 13.48
CA LEU A 97 -4.84 32.57 13.34
C LEU A 97 -4.62 32.11 11.90
N THR A 98 -5.07 32.89 10.92
CA THR A 98 -4.83 32.59 9.49
C THR A 98 -3.33 32.61 9.17
N GLN A 99 -2.61 33.65 9.60
CA GLN A 99 -1.16 33.76 9.39
C GLN A 99 -0.37 32.67 10.12
N TRP A 100 -0.79 32.33 11.34
CA TRP A 100 -0.19 31.24 12.12
C TRP A 100 -0.37 29.89 11.43
N LEU A 101 -1.57 29.59 10.94
CA LEU A 101 -1.83 28.37 10.17
C LEU A 101 -0.93 28.29 8.93
N LEU A 102 -0.84 29.38 8.16
CA LEU A 102 0.01 29.48 6.98
C LEU A 102 1.48 29.16 7.27
N LYS A 103 2.01 29.74 8.36
CA LYS A 103 3.44 29.66 8.65
C LYS A 103 3.86 28.36 9.33
N TYR A 104 3.04 27.82 10.24
CA TYR A 104 3.48 26.74 11.15
C TYR A 104 2.73 25.43 10.99
N VAL A 105 1.49 25.44 10.48
CA VAL A 105 0.63 24.22 10.46
C VAL A 105 0.49 23.67 9.05
N LEU A 106 0.06 24.51 8.10
CA LEU A 106 -0.19 24.14 6.70
C LEU A 106 1.00 23.56 5.93
N PRO A 107 2.27 23.87 6.27
CA PRO A 107 3.41 23.19 5.65
C PRO A 107 3.48 21.69 5.96
N GLN A 108 2.92 21.23 7.08
CA GLN A 108 3.02 19.84 7.56
C GLN A 108 1.67 19.10 7.57
N GLU A 109 0.56 19.81 7.75
CA GLU A 109 -0.77 19.23 7.89
C GLU A 109 -1.80 20.03 7.10
N ARG A 110 -2.64 19.34 6.33
CA ARG A 110 -3.70 19.94 5.51
C ARG A 110 -5.06 19.30 5.71
N ARG A 111 -5.17 18.26 6.55
CA ARG A 111 -6.45 17.61 6.89
C ARG A 111 -7.31 18.57 7.71
N GLU A 112 -8.53 18.81 7.24
CA GLU A 112 -9.44 19.78 7.85
C GLU A 112 -9.71 19.49 9.34
N THR A 113 -9.81 18.22 9.74
CA THR A 113 -10.02 17.83 11.15
C THR A 113 -8.85 18.25 12.04
N ALA A 114 -7.61 17.91 11.62
CA ALA A 114 -6.40 18.28 12.33
C ALA A 114 -6.20 19.81 12.37
N LEU A 115 -6.55 20.51 11.28
CA LEU A 115 -6.51 21.97 11.25
C LEU A 115 -7.53 22.60 12.21
N LYS A 116 -8.74 22.05 12.31
CA LYS A 116 -9.75 22.49 13.30
C LYS A 116 -9.23 22.28 14.72
N GLU A 117 -8.69 21.10 15.03
CA GLU A 117 -8.09 20.79 16.33
C GLU A 117 -6.93 21.74 16.67
N ALA A 118 -6.08 22.04 15.68
CA ALA A 118 -4.98 22.99 15.84
C ALA A 118 -5.48 24.41 16.17
N ILE A 119 -6.54 24.89 15.49
CA ILE A 119 -7.19 26.17 15.83
C ILE A 119 -7.74 26.14 17.25
N TYR A 120 -8.46 25.08 17.64
CA TYR A 120 -9.01 24.98 19.00
C TYR A 120 -7.91 24.98 20.07
N SER A 121 -6.83 24.23 19.85
CA SER A 121 -5.67 24.22 20.75
C SER A 121 -5.03 25.61 20.83
N ARG A 122 -4.84 26.29 19.70
CA ARG A 122 -4.24 27.62 19.64
C ARG A 122 -5.09 28.68 20.34
N CYS A 123 -6.40 28.65 20.13
CA CYS A 123 -7.33 29.50 20.86
C CYS A 123 -7.21 29.28 22.37
N ARG A 124 -7.12 28.03 22.82
CA ARG A 124 -6.96 27.69 24.23
C ARG A 124 -5.65 28.23 24.82
N GLU A 125 -4.53 28.09 24.09
CA GLU A 125 -3.22 28.64 24.48
C GLU A 125 -3.27 30.16 24.65
N GLN A 126 -3.95 30.86 23.74
CA GLN A 126 -4.08 32.31 23.75
C GLN A 126 -5.23 32.83 24.64
N ARG A 127 -5.95 31.92 25.32
CA ARG A 127 -7.16 32.22 26.10
C ARG A 127 -8.23 32.96 25.29
N LEU A 128 -8.42 32.52 24.05
CA LEU A 128 -9.48 32.97 23.16
C LEU A 128 -10.63 31.96 23.19
N GLU A 129 -11.86 32.44 23.33
CA GLU A 129 -13.03 31.63 23.01
C GLU A 129 -13.02 31.35 21.51
N PRO A 130 -13.03 30.07 21.08
CA PRO A 130 -13.01 29.73 19.67
C PRO A 130 -14.15 30.43 18.91
N PRO A 131 -13.90 30.98 17.72
CA PRO A 131 -14.96 31.56 16.90
C PRO A 131 -16.07 30.55 16.59
N ALA A 132 -17.23 31.05 16.17
CA ALA A 132 -18.30 30.20 15.65
C ALA A 132 -17.78 29.28 14.52
N LEU A 133 -18.33 28.07 14.39
CA LEU A 133 -17.85 27.06 13.45
C LEU A 133 -17.73 27.58 12.01
N LEU A 134 -18.73 28.32 11.53
CA LEU A 134 -18.71 28.92 10.19
C LEU A 134 -17.54 29.90 10.00
N ARG A 135 -17.14 30.58 11.07
CA ARG A 135 -16.01 31.50 11.05
C ARG A 135 -14.68 30.75 11.07
N ILE A 136 -14.58 29.65 11.81
CA ILE A 136 -13.44 28.72 11.74
C ILE A 136 -13.29 28.16 10.33
N GLU A 137 -14.39 27.68 9.73
CA GLU A 137 -14.38 27.17 8.34
C GLU A 137 -13.94 28.25 7.35
N ARG A 138 -14.35 29.51 7.55
CA ARG A 138 -13.89 30.63 6.73
C ARG A 138 -12.38 30.89 6.91
N ILE A 139 -11.89 30.90 8.15
CA ILE A 139 -10.45 31.05 8.45
C ILE A 139 -9.65 29.95 7.75
N LEU A 140 -10.09 28.69 7.85
CA LEU A 140 -9.45 27.55 7.20
C LEU A 140 -9.43 27.69 5.68
N ARG A 141 -10.55 28.05 5.06
CA ARG A 141 -10.61 28.27 3.60
C ARG A 141 -9.68 29.40 3.16
N SER A 142 -9.67 30.51 3.90
CA SER A 142 -8.77 31.64 3.62
C SER A 142 -7.30 31.25 3.75
N ALA A 143 -6.93 30.52 4.80
CA ALA A 143 -5.55 30.03 5.01
C ALA A 143 -5.13 29.05 3.91
N LEU A 144 -5.99 28.08 3.56
CA LEU A 144 -5.71 27.11 2.51
C LEU A 144 -5.56 27.79 1.13
N HIS A 145 -6.45 28.73 0.80
CA HIS A 145 -6.35 29.48 -0.44
C HIS A 145 -5.05 30.29 -0.51
N ALA A 146 -4.68 30.97 0.58
CA ALA A 146 -3.43 31.73 0.62
C ALA A 146 -2.19 30.82 0.51
N ALA A 147 -2.22 29.63 1.14
CA ALA A 147 -1.15 28.64 1.01
C ALA A 147 -1.04 28.10 -0.42
N ASP A 148 -2.18 27.87 -1.09
CA ASP A 148 -2.20 27.42 -2.48
C ASP A 148 -1.63 28.49 -3.42
N GLU A 149 -2.04 29.75 -3.29
CA GLU A 149 -1.48 30.88 -4.07
C GLU A 149 0.02 31.05 -3.85
N GLN A 150 0.50 30.96 -2.60
CA GLN A 150 1.93 31.00 -2.30
C GLN A 150 2.68 29.84 -2.96
N PHE A 151 2.13 28.62 -2.86
CA PHE A 151 2.74 27.44 -3.46
C PHE A 151 2.78 27.53 -4.99
N TYR A 152 1.74 28.07 -5.63
CA TYR A 152 1.71 28.32 -7.06
C TYR A 152 2.80 29.31 -7.49
N ALA A 153 2.90 30.44 -6.77
CA ALA A 153 3.89 31.47 -7.06
C ALA A 153 5.34 30.95 -6.88
N GLU A 154 5.62 30.26 -5.77
CA GLU A 154 6.93 29.69 -5.47
C GLU A 154 7.34 28.62 -6.49
N THR A 155 6.41 27.76 -6.90
CA THR A 155 6.68 26.72 -7.90
C THR A 155 7.03 27.36 -9.24
N VAL A 156 6.21 28.29 -9.73
CA VAL A 156 6.41 28.95 -11.03
C VAL A 156 7.71 29.76 -11.05
N ALA A 157 8.06 30.42 -9.93
CA ALA A 157 9.31 31.18 -9.83
C ALA A 157 10.57 30.31 -10.01
N LYS A 158 10.50 29.01 -9.70
CA LYS A 158 11.59 28.05 -9.94
C LYS A 158 11.60 27.48 -11.36
N LEU A 159 10.52 27.63 -12.14
CA LEU A 159 10.42 27.06 -13.49
C LEU A 159 10.95 28.03 -14.54
N SER A 160 11.96 27.60 -15.29
CA SER A 160 12.48 28.36 -16.42
C SER A 160 11.41 28.55 -17.52
N PRO A 161 11.47 29.62 -18.35
CA PRO A 161 10.55 29.79 -19.48
C PRO A 161 10.58 28.60 -20.46
N THR A 162 11.74 27.97 -20.62
CA THR A 162 11.91 26.76 -21.43
C THR A 162 11.18 25.54 -20.82
N THR A 163 11.27 25.36 -19.50
CA THR A 163 10.53 24.31 -18.78
C THR A 163 9.02 24.55 -18.87
N GLN A 164 8.56 25.79 -18.71
CA GLN A 164 7.13 26.15 -18.84
C GLN A 164 6.59 25.83 -20.24
N ALA A 165 7.32 26.17 -21.31
CA ALA A 165 6.94 25.82 -22.68
C ALA A 165 6.85 24.31 -22.91
N ARG A 166 7.79 23.54 -22.36
CA ARG A 166 7.77 22.06 -22.41
C ARG A 166 6.61 21.46 -21.63
N LEU A 167 6.21 22.06 -20.50
CA LEU A 167 5.01 21.66 -19.76
C LEU A 167 3.74 21.92 -20.59
N ASP A 168 3.66 23.05 -21.31
CA ASP A 168 2.54 23.32 -22.21
C ASP A 168 2.51 22.34 -23.40
N ASP A 169 3.67 21.89 -23.89
CA ASP A 169 3.75 20.85 -24.94
C ASP A 169 3.11 19.52 -24.53
N LEU A 170 3.07 19.21 -23.22
CA LEU A 170 2.39 18.01 -22.72
C LEU A 170 0.89 18.02 -23.02
N LEU A 171 0.29 19.20 -23.19
CA LEU A 171 -1.13 19.40 -23.43
C LEU A 171 -1.50 19.36 -24.92
N LYS A 172 -0.51 19.41 -25.82
CA LYS A 172 -0.75 19.38 -27.27
C LYS A 172 -1.16 17.98 -27.72
N THR A 173 -2.21 17.90 -28.53
CA THR A 173 -2.67 16.63 -29.12
C THR A 173 -1.97 16.38 -30.43
N THR A 174 -1.29 15.24 -30.57
CA THR A 174 -0.76 14.80 -31.86
C THR A 174 -1.89 14.17 -32.66
N ARG A 175 -2.24 14.73 -33.83
CA ARG A 175 -3.21 14.10 -34.74
C ARG A 175 -2.53 12.96 -35.48
N SER A 176 -2.67 11.74 -34.97
CA SER A 176 -2.35 10.52 -35.70
C SER A 176 -3.49 10.22 -36.68
N ASN A 177 -3.33 10.69 -37.92
CA ASN A 177 -4.17 10.44 -39.10
C ASN A 177 -5.35 11.45 -39.33
N PRO A 178 -5.30 12.30 -40.39
CA PRO A 178 -6.35 13.27 -40.71
C PRO A 178 -7.70 12.69 -41.18
N GLU A 179 -7.75 11.40 -41.54
CA GLU A 179 -8.93 10.74 -42.13
C GLU A 179 -9.77 9.91 -41.14
N ALA A 180 -9.39 9.85 -39.86
CA ALA A 180 -10.20 9.18 -38.85
C ALA A 180 -11.29 10.14 -38.33
N GLU A 181 -12.56 9.88 -38.65
CA GLU A 181 -13.74 10.66 -38.22
C GLU A 181 -14.03 10.59 -36.70
N ASP A 182 -13.16 9.94 -35.91
CA ASP A 182 -13.27 9.92 -34.45
C ASP A 182 -12.62 11.18 -33.84
N GLU A 183 -13.44 12.11 -33.33
CA GLU A 183 -13.02 13.30 -32.54
C GLU A 183 -12.19 12.95 -31.29
N SER A 184 -11.99 11.67 -30.99
CA SER A 184 -11.25 11.14 -29.83
C SER A 184 -9.80 10.69 -30.13
N SER A 185 -9.31 10.81 -31.38
CA SER A 185 -8.06 10.16 -31.82
C SER A 185 -6.76 10.96 -31.63
N GLY A 186 -6.83 12.18 -31.09
CA GLY A 186 -5.64 12.95 -30.69
C GLY A 186 -5.26 12.68 -29.23
N ARG A 187 -4.29 11.81 -28.97
CA ARG A 187 -3.77 11.62 -27.60
C ARG A 187 -2.65 12.63 -27.32
N SER A 188 -2.77 13.40 -26.24
CA SER A 188 -1.69 14.26 -25.76
C SER A 188 -0.65 13.45 -24.98
N ILE A 189 0.56 13.99 -24.83
CA ILE A 189 1.61 13.36 -24.02
C ILE A 189 1.13 13.22 -22.56
N LEU A 190 0.42 14.21 -22.02
CA LEU A 190 -0.17 14.12 -20.69
C LEU A 190 -1.12 12.92 -20.57
N HIS A 191 -1.94 12.67 -21.58
CA HIS A 191 -2.83 11.51 -21.57
C HIS A 191 -2.03 10.21 -21.52
N GLU A 192 -0.96 10.07 -22.30
CA GLU A 192 -0.06 8.91 -22.27
C GLU A 192 0.60 8.71 -20.89
N LEU A 193 1.12 9.79 -20.29
CA LEU A 193 1.76 9.75 -18.98
C LEU A 193 0.80 9.34 -17.84
N LYS A 194 -0.51 9.62 -17.98
CA LYS A 194 -1.53 9.18 -17.00
C LYS A 194 -1.77 7.66 -17.00
N TRP A 195 -1.37 6.94 -18.05
CA TRP A 195 -1.52 5.48 -18.09
C TRP A 195 -0.34 4.77 -17.43
N GLY A 196 -0.66 3.78 -16.60
CA GLY A 196 0.32 2.86 -16.00
C GLY A 196 0.89 1.86 -17.02
N ALA A 197 1.83 1.04 -16.55
CA ALA A 197 2.47 0.01 -17.37
C ALA A 197 1.49 -1.09 -17.81
N GLY A 198 1.75 -1.61 -19.01
CA GLY A 198 1.03 -2.74 -19.59
C GLY A 198 1.43 -4.09 -18.99
N ALA A 199 1.34 -5.15 -19.81
CA ALA A 199 1.73 -6.49 -19.40
C ALA A 199 3.25 -6.59 -19.17
N ILE A 200 3.67 -7.53 -18.32
CA ILE A 200 5.10 -7.76 -18.06
C ILE A 200 5.77 -8.40 -19.29
N ASN A 201 6.33 -7.56 -20.16
CA ASN A 201 7.12 -7.90 -21.34
C ASN A 201 8.14 -6.77 -21.60
N VAL A 202 9.06 -6.99 -22.55
CA VAL A 202 10.12 -6.02 -22.84
C VAL A 202 9.57 -4.77 -23.55
N ASP A 203 8.49 -4.89 -24.32
CA ASP A 203 7.92 -3.74 -25.03
C ASP A 203 7.28 -2.75 -24.05
N SER A 204 6.55 -3.23 -23.03
CA SER A 204 6.03 -2.39 -21.95
C SER A 204 7.14 -1.75 -21.11
N LEU A 205 8.31 -2.39 -21.00
CA LEU A 205 9.47 -1.75 -20.38
C LEU A 205 10.02 -0.61 -21.23
N LEU A 206 10.09 -0.79 -22.55
CA LEU A 206 10.50 0.26 -23.48
C LEU A 206 9.49 1.42 -23.51
N ASP A 207 8.19 1.12 -23.47
CA ASP A 207 7.13 2.15 -23.39
C ASP A 207 7.27 3.00 -22.12
N GLU A 208 7.58 2.39 -20.97
CA GLU A 208 7.82 3.14 -19.72
C GLU A 208 9.14 3.91 -19.73
N ILE A 209 10.15 3.43 -20.46
CA ILE A 209 11.39 4.17 -20.73
C ILE A 209 11.09 5.43 -21.55
N ASP A 210 10.31 5.31 -22.63
CA ASP A 210 9.93 6.45 -23.47
C ASP A 210 9.14 7.50 -22.66
N LYS A 211 8.28 7.06 -21.73
CA LYS A 211 7.59 7.97 -20.79
C LYS A 211 8.55 8.67 -19.85
N LEU A 212 9.56 7.96 -19.33
CA LEU A 212 10.57 8.56 -18.45
C LEU A 212 11.41 9.58 -19.22
N GLU A 213 11.87 9.26 -20.44
CA GLU A 213 12.63 10.20 -21.28
C GLU A 213 11.82 11.48 -21.55
N LYS A 214 10.52 11.37 -21.83
CA LYS A 214 9.63 12.54 -22.00
C LYS A 214 9.57 13.42 -20.75
N ILE A 215 9.60 12.84 -19.55
CA ILE A 215 9.63 13.60 -18.29
C ILE A 215 11.01 14.22 -18.04
N GLU A 216 12.10 13.48 -18.29
CA GLU A 216 13.47 14.01 -18.17
C GLU A 216 13.70 15.18 -19.13
N HIS A 217 13.13 15.13 -20.33
CA HIS A 217 13.16 16.23 -21.30
C HIS A 217 12.49 17.52 -20.81
N LEU A 218 11.61 17.47 -19.81
CA LEU A 218 11.02 18.68 -19.22
C LEU A 218 12.07 19.55 -18.53
N ASP A 219 13.16 18.96 -18.03
CA ASP A 219 14.20 19.64 -17.28
C ASP A 219 13.60 20.39 -16.07
N LEU A 220 12.88 19.63 -15.24
CA LEU A 220 12.37 20.14 -13.97
C LEU A 220 13.55 20.32 -13.01
N PRO A 221 13.62 21.45 -12.26
CA PRO A 221 14.67 21.64 -11.26
C PRO A 221 14.71 20.50 -10.25
N TYR A 222 15.91 19.97 -9.97
CA TYR A 222 16.08 18.85 -9.03
C TYR A 222 15.67 19.18 -7.59
N ASP A 223 15.60 20.47 -7.24
CA ASP A 223 15.24 21.01 -5.93
C ASP A 223 13.81 21.56 -5.88
N LEU A 224 13.01 21.35 -6.95
CA LEU A 224 11.69 21.95 -7.11
C LEU A 224 10.80 21.72 -5.87
N PHE A 225 10.74 20.48 -5.38
CA PHE A 225 9.92 20.07 -4.23
C PHE A 225 10.69 19.38 -3.10
N LEU A 226 12.03 19.51 -3.02
CA LEU A 226 12.81 18.83 -1.96
C LEU A 226 12.49 19.32 -0.54
N THR A 227 12.11 20.59 -0.38
CA THR A 227 11.73 21.18 0.90
C THR A 227 10.23 21.14 1.18
N THR A 228 9.44 20.59 0.25
CA THR A 228 7.98 20.54 0.33
C THR A 228 7.57 19.19 0.89
N ASP A 229 6.62 19.18 1.84
CA ASP A 229 6.06 17.93 2.34
C ASP A 229 5.49 17.08 1.16
N PRO A 230 5.87 15.80 1.03
CA PRO A 230 5.43 14.95 -0.08
C PRO A 230 3.90 14.84 -0.22
N LYS A 231 3.14 14.95 0.88
CA LYS A 231 1.66 14.91 0.87
C LYS A 231 1.05 16.12 0.17
N VAL A 232 1.72 17.28 0.26
CA VAL A 232 1.31 18.50 -0.44
C VAL A 232 1.43 18.30 -1.94
N VAL A 233 2.59 17.83 -2.40
CA VAL A 233 2.83 17.53 -3.83
C VAL A 233 1.83 16.47 -4.35
N GLU A 234 1.60 15.42 -3.56
CA GLU A 234 0.62 14.38 -3.89
C GLU A 234 -0.80 14.92 -4.05
N THR A 235 -1.18 15.95 -3.29
CA THR A 235 -2.50 16.59 -3.42
C THR A 235 -2.68 17.22 -4.81
N TYR A 236 -1.70 17.98 -5.29
CA TYR A 236 -1.75 18.59 -6.62
C TYR A 236 -1.62 17.56 -7.74
N ARG A 237 -0.80 16.51 -7.55
CA ARG A 237 -0.72 15.37 -8.47
C ARG A 237 -2.08 14.68 -8.64
N ARG A 238 -2.78 14.40 -7.53
CA ARG A 238 -4.13 13.80 -7.53
C ARG A 238 -5.14 14.69 -8.24
N ARG A 239 -5.07 16.01 -8.03
CA ARG A 239 -5.93 16.97 -8.72
C ARG A 239 -5.76 16.89 -10.23
N LEU A 240 -4.52 16.95 -10.75
CA LEU A 240 -4.29 16.82 -12.20
C LEU A 240 -4.73 15.45 -12.73
N ALA A 241 -4.54 14.38 -11.96
CA ALA A 241 -4.86 13.01 -12.40
C ALA A 241 -6.35 12.81 -12.74
N VAL A 242 -7.26 13.55 -12.09
CA VAL A 242 -8.72 13.40 -12.25
C VAL A 242 -9.35 14.39 -13.23
N GLU A 243 -8.65 15.47 -13.55
CA GLU A 243 -9.09 16.49 -14.53
C GLU A 243 -8.86 16.02 -15.96
N ASP A 244 -9.74 16.43 -16.88
CA ASP A 244 -9.54 16.21 -18.31
C ASP A 244 -8.63 17.27 -18.94
N LEU A 245 -8.24 17.06 -20.21
CA LEU A 245 -7.30 17.94 -20.89
C LEU A 245 -7.80 19.39 -20.97
N HIS A 246 -9.09 19.57 -21.21
CA HIS A 246 -9.72 20.87 -21.39
C HIS A 246 -9.80 21.66 -20.09
N GLU A 247 -10.09 20.99 -18.97
CA GLU A 247 -10.04 21.59 -17.64
C GLU A 247 -8.64 22.06 -17.29
N VAL A 248 -7.62 21.24 -17.55
CA VAL A 248 -6.22 21.60 -17.28
C VAL A 248 -5.80 22.83 -18.09
N GLN A 249 -6.20 22.90 -19.37
CA GLN A 249 -5.89 24.04 -20.25
C GLN A 249 -6.53 25.36 -19.79
N ARG A 250 -7.68 25.30 -19.10
CA ARG A 250 -8.42 26.48 -18.64
C ARG A 250 -7.89 27.08 -17.35
N HIS A 251 -7.03 26.36 -16.62
CA HIS A 251 -6.42 26.92 -15.41
C HIS A 251 -5.52 28.11 -15.76
N PRO A 252 -5.47 29.14 -14.88
CA PRO A 252 -4.46 30.17 -14.96
C PRO A 252 -3.05 29.55 -14.98
N ASP A 253 -2.12 30.20 -15.66
CA ASP A 253 -0.75 29.69 -15.85
C ASP A 253 -0.08 29.23 -14.54
N PRO A 254 -0.14 29.97 -13.41
CA PRO A 254 0.49 29.51 -12.18
C PRO A 254 -0.08 28.20 -11.64
N VAL A 255 -1.40 28.03 -11.73
CA VAL A 255 -2.09 26.80 -11.33
C VAL A 255 -1.75 25.67 -12.30
N ARG A 256 -1.83 25.92 -13.61
CA ARG A 256 -1.56 24.93 -14.66
C ARG A 256 -0.13 24.38 -14.55
N TYR A 257 0.87 25.25 -14.46
CA TYR A 257 2.27 24.84 -14.35
C TYR A 257 2.55 24.08 -13.06
N THR A 258 1.99 24.51 -11.93
CA THR A 258 2.18 23.80 -10.67
C THR A 258 1.55 22.40 -10.69
N LEU A 259 0.33 22.26 -11.24
CA LEU A 259 -0.32 20.96 -11.37
C LEU A 259 0.45 20.01 -12.29
N LEU A 260 0.94 20.50 -13.44
CA LEU A 260 1.73 19.71 -14.38
C LEU A 260 3.08 19.31 -13.78
N ALA A 261 3.77 20.24 -13.12
CA ALA A 261 5.06 19.98 -12.50
C ALA A 261 4.95 18.99 -11.34
N ALA A 262 3.97 19.16 -10.43
CA ALA A 262 3.72 18.22 -9.34
C ALA A 262 3.34 16.82 -9.85
N PHE A 263 2.55 16.75 -10.93
CA PHE A 263 2.24 15.47 -11.58
C PHE A 263 3.48 14.80 -12.16
N CYS A 264 4.27 15.51 -12.98
CA CYS A 264 5.45 14.93 -13.62
C CYS A 264 6.52 14.56 -12.61
N TRP A 265 6.70 15.35 -11.54
CA TRP A 265 7.60 15.05 -10.43
C TRP A 265 7.29 13.71 -9.78
N GLN A 266 6.04 13.48 -9.38
CA GLN A 266 5.63 12.20 -8.77
C GLN A 266 5.63 11.08 -9.81
N ARG A 267 5.15 11.35 -11.02
CA ARG A 267 5.05 10.36 -12.09
C ARG A 267 6.42 9.82 -12.50
N ARG A 268 7.46 10.66 -12.45
CA ARG A 268 8.87 10.25 -12.63
C ARG A 268 9.25 9.12 -11.67
N ARG A 269 9.00 9.31 -10.36
CA ARG A 269 9.32 8.34 -9.31
C ARG A 269 8.53 7.04 -9.50
N GLU A 270 7.23 7.17 -9.80
CA GLU A 270 6.35 6.02 -10.08
C GLU A 270 6.85 5.20 -11.29
N ILE A 271 7.30 5.86 -12.37
CA ILE A 271 7.81 5.18 -13.56
C ILE A 271 9.14 4.48 -13.24
N ILE A 272 10.04 5.11 -12.48
CA ILE A 272 11.29 4.46 -12.05
C ILE A 272 10.99 3.19 -11.24
N ASP A 273 10.07 3.25 -10.28
CA ASP A 273 9.66 2.08 -9.50
C ASP A 273 9.06 0.97 -10.39
N VAL A 274 8.24 1.36 -11.37
CA VAL A 274 7.64 0.46 -12.36
C VAL A 274 8.70 -0.20 -13.25
N LEU A 275 9.72 0.53 -13.68
CA LEU A 275 10.83 0.00 -14.47
C LEU A 275 11.63 -1.03 -13.66
N VAL A 276 11.86 -0.77 -12.37
CA VAL A 276 12.50 -1.72 -11.46
C VAL A 276 11.64 -2.97 -11.27
N ASP A 277 10.34 -2.83 -11.04
CA ASP A 277 9.40 -3.96 -10.95
C ASP A 277 9.43 -4.81 -12.24
N LEU A 278 9.35 -4.17 -13.41
CA LEU A 278 9.42 -4.83 -14.72
C LEU A 278 10.74 -5.58 -14.91
N LEU A 279 11.88 -4.98 -14.54
CA LEU A 279 13.19 -5.62 -14.62
C LEU A 279 13.23 -6.90 -13.77
N ILE A 280 12.81 -6.81 -12.50
CA ILE A 280 12.78 -7.94 -11.55
C ILE A 280 11.91 -9.08 -12.11
N ASP A 281 10.74 -8.74 -12.65
CA ASP A 281 9.77 -9.71 -13.16
C ASP A 281 10.21 -10.33 -14.49
N LEU A 282 10.81 -9.57 -15.39
CA LEU A 282 11.32 -10.07 -16.67
C LEU A 282 12.44 -11.08 -16.47
N ILE A 283 13.39 -10.79 -15.57
CA ILE A 283 14.49 -11.70 -15.23
C ILE A 283 13.93 -12.98 -14.58
N HIS A 284 12.95 -12.85 -13.68
CA HIS A 284 12.30 -14.01 -13.08
C HIS A 284 11.59 -14.88 -14.12
N ARG A 285 10.75 -14.26 -14.98
CA ARG A 285 10.03 -14.96 -16.05
C ARG A 285 10.97 -15.65 -17.02
N MET A 286 12.12 -15.04 -17.32
CA MET A 286 13.15 -15.66 -18.16
C MET A 286 13.70 -16.95 -17.53
N ASN A 287 13.95 -16.96 -16.22
CA ASN A 287 14.38 -18.17 -15.51
C ASN A 287 13.32 -19.28 -15.56
N ILE A 288 12.07 -18.96 -15.20
CA ILE A 288 10.96 -19.93 -15.22
C ILE A 288 10.70 -20.49 -16.62
N ARG A 289 10.77 -19.65 -17.66
CA ARG A 289 10.64 -20.10 -19.06
C ARG A 289 11.80 -21.01 -19.48
N ALA A 290 13.01 -20.77 -18.98
CA ALA A 290 14.16 -21.63 -19.26
C ALA A 290 13.99 -23.01 -18.60
N GLU A 291 13.58 -23.05 -17.32
CA GLU A 291 13.25 -24.29 -16.60
C GLU A 291 12.16 -25.09 -17.33
N HIS A 292 11.02 -24.47 -17.64
CA HIS A 292 9.94 -25.15 -18.38
C HIS A 292 10.37 -25.69 -19.75
N LYS A 293 11.27 -24.98 -20.46
CA LYS A 293 11.82 -25.46 -21.74
C LYS A 293 12.70 -26.70 -21.53
N VAL A 294 13.50 -26.73 -20.46
CA VAL A 294 14.32 -27.89 -20.10
C VAL A 294 13.43 -29.04 -19.63
N ASP A 295 12.47 -28.81 -18.75
CA ASP A 295 11.51 -29.83 -18.30
C ASP A 295 10.79 -30.49 -19.48
N LYS A 296 10.31 -29.67 -20.43
CA LYS A 296 9.67 -30.18 -21.64
C LYS A 296 10.64 -30.99 -22.49
N ALA A 297 11.90 -30.57 -22.62
CA ALA A 297 12.93 -31.30 -23.35
C ALA A 297 13.24 -32.65 -22.68
N VAL A 298 13.43 -32.66 -21.35
CA VAL A 298 13.65 -33.86 -20.55
C VAL A 298 12.47 -34.82 -20.67
N ILE A 299 11.23 -34.35 -20.54
CA ILE A 299 10.03 -35.17 -20.72
C ILE A 299 9.96 -35.74 -22.14
N GLN A 300 10.30 -34.95 -23.17
CA GLN A 300 10.32 -35.42 -24.55
C GLN A 300 11.41 -36.46 -24.79
N GLU A 301 12.59 -36.29 -24.18
CA GLU A 301 13.69 -37.25 -24.24
C GLU A 301 13.29 -38.58 -23.58
N ILE A 302 12.70 -38.54 -22.37
CA ILE A 302 12.16 -39.71 -21.69
C ILE A 302 11.12 -40.43 -22.57
N LYS A 303 10.25 -39.69 -23.25
CA LYS A 303 9.25 -40.27 -24.18
C LYS A 303 9.87 -40.89 -25.43
N ARG A 304 10.93 -40.29 -25.97
CA ARG A 304 11.65 -40.77 -27.17
C ARG A 304 12.46 -42.02 -26.86
N VAL A 305 12.95 -42.14 -25.64
CA VAL A 305 13.91 -43.15 -25.25
C VAL A 305 13.25 -44.24 -24.41
N ARG A 306 12.43 -45.09 -25.05
CA ARG A 306 11.89 -46.31 -24.39
C ARG A 306 12.96 -47.36 -24.07
N ASN A 307 14.03 -47.42 -24.88
CA ASN A 307 15.05 -48.46 -24.74
C ASN A 307 16.09 -48.20 -23.64
N LYS A 308 16.45 -46.94 -23.31
CA LYS A 308 17.45 -46.67 -22.25
C LYS A 308 16.91 -46.91 -20.84
N ASN A 309 15.63 -46.65 -20.58
CA ASN A 309 15.02 -47.00 -19.29
C ASN A 309 14.96 -48.52 -19.10
N ARG A 310 14.74 -49.26 -20.19
CA ARG A 310 14.82 -50.71 -20.18
C ARG A 310 16.26 -51.19 -19.94
N LEU A 311 17.24 -50.59 -20.62
CA LEU A 311 18.65 -50.89 -20.40
C LEU A 311 19.09 -50.63 -18.94
N LEU A 312 18.65 -49.52 -18.33
CA LEU A 312 18.89 -49.21 -16.90
C LEU A 312 18.24 -50.24 -15.97
N TYR A 313 17.01 -50.67 -16.29
CA TYR A 313 16.31 -51.72 -15.56
C TYR A 313 17.07 -53.05 -15.68
N ASP A 314 17.43 -53.46 -16.90
CA ASP A 314 18.11 -54.73 -17.17
C ASP A 314 19.50 -54.76 -16.48
N MET A 315 20.23 -53.64 -16.44
CA MET A 315 21.51 -53.52 -15.71
C MET A 315 21.32 -53.60 -14.20
N ALA A 316 20.28 -52.97 -13.65
CA ALA A 316 19.96 -53.03 -12.23
C ALA A 316 19.52 -54.44 -11.82
N GLU A 317 18.71 -55.10 -12.64
CA GLU A 317 18.27 -56.48 -12.46
C GLU A 317 19.45 -57.45 -12.48
N ALA A 318 20.36 -57.30 -13.45
CA ALA A 318 21.58 -58.10 -13.52
C ALA A 318 22.50 -57.89 -12.30
N SER A 319 22.68 -56.65 -11.83
CA SER A 319 23.47 -56.37 -10.62
C SER A 319 22.84 -56.97 -9.36
N VAL A 320 21.52 -56.89 -9.21
CA VAL A 320 20.82 -57.46 -8.05
C VAL A 320 20.83 -58.99 -8.08
N GLY A 321 20.73 -59.58 -9.27
CA GLY A 321 20.76 -61.03 -9.46
C GLY A 321 22.14 -61.67 -9.20
N ASN A 322 23.22 -60.91 -9.31
CA ASN A 322 24.58 -61.41 -9.07
C ASN A 322 25.50 -60.34 -8.45
N PRO A 323 25.30 -60.00 -7.16
CA PRO A 323 25.90 -58.82 -6.54
C PRO A 323 27.43 -58.89 -6.39
N ASP A 324 28.00 -60.09 -6.26
CA ASP A 324 29.45 -60.31 -6.11
C ASP A 324 30.16 -60.62 -7.44
N GLY A 325 29.41 -60.62 -8.55
CA GLY A 325 29.95 -60.92 -9.89
C GLY A 325 30.77 -59.76 -10.46
N ALA A 326 31.83 -60.09 -11.22
CA ALA A 326 32.63 -59.07 -11.88
C ALA A 326 31.80 -58.29 -12.92
N VAL A 327 31.98 -56.97 -12.98
CA VAL A 327 31.20 -56.07 -13.87
C VAL A 327 31.20 -56.53 -15.33
N LYS A 328 32.34 -57.06 -15.83
CA LYS A 328 32.44 -57.56 -17.21
C LYS A 328 31.49 -58.75 -17.48
N ASP A 329 31.25 -59.58 -16.47
CA ASP A 329 30.51 -60.84 -16.60
C ASP A 329 29.01 -60.64 -16.30
N VAL A 330 28.66 -59.58 -15.56
CA VAL A 330 27.29 -59.28 -15.13
C VAL A 330 26.65 -58.16 -15.95
N ILE A 331 27.37 -57.06 -16.21
CA ILE A 331 26.81 -55.85 -16.85
C ILE A 331 27.03 -55.84 -18.36
N TYR A 332 28.21 -56.23 -18.86
CA TYR A 332 28.53 -56.12 -20.29
C TYR A 332 27.69 -56.99 -21.23
N PRO A 333 27.14 -58.15 -20.83
CA PRO A 333 26.16 -58.89 -21.64
C PRO A 333 24.86 -58.12 -21.87
N VAL A 334 24.50 -57.24 -20.94
CA VAL A 334 23.27 -56.43 -20.97
C VAL A 334 23.53 -55.06 -21.61
N ALA A 335 24.64 -54.42 -21.27
CA ALA A 335 25.10 -53.15 -21.81
C ALA A 335 26.62 -53.19 -22.04
N ASN A 336 27.03 -53.44 -23.28
CA ASN A 336 28.44 -53.56 -23.62
C ASN A 336 29.22 -52.25 -23.37
N GLU A 337 30.55 -52.37 -23.27
CA GLU A 337 31.43 -51.23 -22.95
C GLU A 337 31.24 -50.05 -23.90
N GLN A 338 31.08 -50.30 -25.20
CA GLN A 338 30.87 -49.24 -26.20
C GLN A 338 29.55 -48.49 -25.96
N THR A 339 28.47 -49.20 -25.63
CA THR A 339 27.16 -48.60 -25.31
C THR A 339 27.26 -47.77 -24.03
N LEU A 340 28.00 -48.25 -23.02
CA LEU A 340 28.25 -47.48 -21.80
C LEU A 340 29.09 -46.23 -22.07
N GLN A 341 30.12 -46.32 -22.92
CA GLN A 341 30.93 -45.17 -23.34
C GLN A 341 30.10 -44.14 -24.12
N GLU A 342 29.20 -44.59 -25.00
CA GLU A 342 28.27 -43.72 -25.74
C GLU A 342 27.28 -43.02 -24.80
N ILE A 343 26.71 -43.73 -23.82
CA ILE A 343 25.84 -43.14 -22.78
C ILE A 343 26.61 -42.13 -21.93
N ILE A 344 27.84 -42.43 -21.54
CA ILE A 344 28.69 -41.50 -20.78
C ILE A 344 29.02 -40.26 -21.61
N ALA A 345 29.37 -40.44 -22.90
CA ALA A 345 29.67 -39.33 -23.80
C ALA A 345 28.43 -38.45 -24.05
N GLU A 346 27.26 -39.06 -24.23
CA GLU A 346 25.98 -38.37 -24.37
C GLU A 346 25.62 -37.60 -23.10
N LEU A 347 25.65 -38.23 -21.92
CA LEU A 347 25.34 -37.57 -20.65
C LEU A 347 26.34 -36.43 -20.34
N LYS A 348 27.62 -36.61 -20.67
CA LYS A 348 28.62 -35.54 -20.58
C LYS A 348 28.35 -34.41 -21.58
N ALA A 349 27.89 -34.72 -22.79
CA ALA A 349 27.58 -33.74 -23.83
C ALA A 349 26.29 -32.94 -23.53
N THR A 350 25.26 -33.58 -22.98
CA THR A 350 23.98 -32.94 -22.66
C THR A 350 24.10 -32.05 -21.41
N GLY A 351 25.00 -32.40 -20.49
CA GLY A 351 25.25 -31.65 -19.26
C GLY A 351 24.13 -31.77 -18.23
N THR A 352 24.38 -31.29 -17.02
CA THR A 352 23.42 -31.30 -15.90
C THR A 352 22.18 -30.45 -16.22
N TYR A 353 21.04 -30.77 -15.58
CA TYR A 353 19.81 -29.97 -15.67
C TYR A 353 20.08 -28.46 -15.48
N GLY A 354 20.85 -28.11 -14.44
CA GLY A 354 21.23 -26.72 -14.17
C GLY A 354 22.05 -26.08 -15.30
N GLN A 355 22.98 -26.80 -15.92
CA GLN A 355 23.75 -26.29 -17.08
C GLN A 355 22.83 -26.04 -18.29
N GLN A 356 21.89 -26.95 -18.54
CA GLN A 356 20.92 -26.80 -19.63
C GLN A 356 20.02 -25.56 -19.41
N VAL A 357 19.51 -25.36 -18.19
CA VAL A 357 18.71 -24.19 -17.83
C VAL A 357 19.51 -22.91 -18.07
N ARG A 358 20.76 -22.84 -17.57
CA ARG A 358 21.63 -21.67 -17.76
C ARG A 358 21.91 -21.37 -19.23
N SER A 359 22.15 -22.41 -20.05
CA SER A 359 22.35 -22.26 -21.50
C SER A 359 21.11 -21.71 -22.20
N LYS A 360 19.92 -22.25 -21.90
CA LYS A 360 18.65 -21.73 -22.44
C LYS A 360 18.36 -20.30 -21.99
N MET A 361 18.71 -19.96 -20.76
CA MET A 361 18.58 -18.61 -20.22
C MET A 361 19.50 -17.63 -20.96
N ARG A 362 20.79 -17.98 -21.13
CA ARG A 362 21.77 -17.21 -21.93
C ARG A 362 21.28 -16.94 -23.35
N SER A 363 20.79 -17.98 -24.03
CA SER A 363 20.25 -17.83 -25.39
C SER A 363 19.04 -16.90 -25.42
N SER A 364 18.10 -17.05 -24.48
CA SER A 364 16.90 -16.20 -24.42
C SER A 364 17.26 -14.75 -24.13
N TYR A 365 18.21 -14.53 -23.22
CA TYR A 365 18.72 -13.21 -22.89
C TYR A 365 19.32 -12.54 -24.13
N GLY A 366 20.31 -13.16 -24.77
CA GLY A 366 21.01 -12.58 -25.92
C GLY A 366 20.12 -12.27 -27.13
N GLN A 367 19.04 -13.04 -27.34
CA GLN A 367 18.16 -12.88 -28.51
C GLN A 367 17.03 -11.87 -28.30
N HIS A 368 16.43 -11.80 -27.11
CA HIS A 368 15.18 -11.04 -26.91
C HIS A 368 15.25 -10.07 -25.74
N TYR A 369 15.80 -10.47 -24.60
CA TYR A 369 15.76 -9.64 -23.38
C TYR A 369 16.90 -8.64 -23.31
N ARG A 370 18.04 -8.88 -23.98
CA ARG A 370 19.24 -8.04 -23.90
C ARG A 370 18.97 -6.57 -24.22
N ARG A 371 18.02 -6.26 -25.11
CA ARG A 371 17.64 -4.87 -25.45
C ARG A 371 17.17 -4.04 -24.25
N MET A 372 16.72 -4.67 -23.16
CA MET A 372 16.33 -3.97 -21.94
C MET A 372 17.52 -3.39 -21.17
N ALA A 373 18.68 -4.06 -21.21
CA ALA A 373 19.81 -3.71 -20.35
C ALA A 373 20.44 -2.34 -20.71
N PRO A 374 20.83 -2.06 -21.97
CA PRO A 374 21.30 -0.73 -22.35
C PRO A 374 20.32 0.39 -22.03
N ALA A 375 19.03 0.16 -22.31
CA ALA A 375 17.98 1.15 -22.14
C ALA A 375 17.80 1.54 -20.66
N ILE A 376 17.80 0.55 -19.76
CA ILE A 376 17.70 0.78 -18.31
C ILE A 376 18.96 1.46 -17.76
N LEU A 377 20.15 0.95 -18.11
CA LEU A 377 21.42 1.46 -17.57
C LEU A 377 21.73 2.89 -18.02
N LYS A 378 21.17 3.31 -19.16
CA LYS A 378 21.28 4.69 -19.63
C LYS A 378 20.53 5.67 -18.73
N LEU A 379 19.32 5.32 -18.30
CA LEU A 379 18.40 6.22 -17.59
C LEU A 379 18.40 6.08 -16.07
N LEU A 380 18.63 4.87 -15.55
CA LEU A 380 18.61 4.61 -14.12
C LEU A 380 20.03 4.63 -13.55
N THR A 381 20.17 5.29 -12.41
CA THR A 381 21.40 5.30 -11.61
C THR A 381 21.22 4.39 -10.41
N PHE A 382 22.00 3.31 -10.37
CA PHE A 382 22.00 2.34 -9.28
C PHE A 382 23.05 2.71 -8.24
N ARG A 383 22.74 2.53 -6.96
CA ARG A 383 23.60 2.85 -5.83
C ARG A 383 23.52 1.77 -4.75
N SER A 384 24.52 1.71 -3.88
CA SER A 384 24.53 0.91 -2.66
C SER A 384 25.19 1.68 -1.53
N ASN A 385 24.69 1.51 -0.30
CA ASN A 385 25.35 2.01 0.91
C ASN A 385 26.24 0.93 1.55
N ASN A 386 26.27 -0.27 0.98
CA ASN A 386 26.99 -1.42 1.48
C ASN A 386 28.22 -1.69 0.61
N ASP A 387 29.41 -1.54 1.18
CA ASP A 387 30.67 -1.71 0.46
C ASP A 387 30.84 -3.13 -0.13
N GLN A 388 30.18 -4.13 0.45
CA GLN A 388 30.18 -5.51 -0.07
C GLN A 388 29.53 -5.64 -1.46
N HIS A 389 28.77 -4.65 -1.89
CA HIS A 389 28.04 -4.64 -3.15
C HIS A 389 28.62 -3.65 -4.19
N GLN A 390 29.73 -2.98 -3.88
CA GLN A 390 30.46 -2.15 -4.86
C GLN A 390 30.90 -2.90 -6.12
N PRO A 391 31.37 -4.17 -6.06
CA PRO A 391 31.70 -4.91 -7.28
C PRO A 391 30.53 -5.03 -8.27
N LEU A 392 29.29 -5.05 -7.78
CA LEU A 392 28.10 -5.06 -8.62
C LEU A 392 27.82 -3.69 -9.25
N ILE A 393 28.07 -2.59 -8.52
CA ILE A 393 27.98 -1.22 -9.07
C ILE A 393 29.00 -1.04 -10.20
N GLU A 394 30.27 -1.40 -9.96
CA GLU A 394 31.32 -1.37 -10.98
C GLU A 394 30.97 -2.22 -12.20
N ALA A 395 30.34 -3.39 -11.98
CA ALA A 395 29.87 -4.23 -13.07
C ALA A 395 28.77 -3.56 -13.91
N LEU A 396 27.85 -2.82 -13.28
CA LEU A 396 26.79 -2.08 -13.98
C LEU A 396 27.38 -0.92 -14.79
N ASP A 397 28.36 -0.20 -14.23
CA ASP A 397 29.09 0.86 -14.94
C ASP A 397 29.85 0.30 -16.16
N LEU A 398 30.47 -0.87 -16.01
CA LEU A 398 31.11 -1.58 -17.12
C LEU A 398 30.09 -1.97 -18.20
N LEU A 399 28.90 -2.47 -17.82
CA LEU A 399 27.85 -2.78 -18.80
C LEU A 399 27.41 -1.50 -19.55
N LYS A 400 27.29 -0.38 -18.84
CA LYS A 400 26.92 0.92 -19.43
C LYS A 400 27.99 1.41 -20.41
N ALA A 401 29.27 1.31 -20.06
CA ALA A 401 30.39 1.70 -20.93
C ALA A 401 30.44 0.89 -22.24
N TYR A 402 30.03 -0.37 -22.19
CA TYR A 402 30.04 -1.29 -23.34
C TYR A 402 28.65 -1.50 -23.98
N ALA A 403 27.65 -0.67 -23.65
CA ALA A 403 26.27 -0.84 -24.09
C ALA A 403 26.12 -0.91 -25.62
N ASP A 404 26.79 -0.01 -26.34
CA ASP A 404 26.74 0.08 -27.81
C ASP A 404 27.81 -0.76 -28.52
N SER A 405 28.68 -1.42 -27.77
CA SER A 405 29.76 -2.22 -28.34
C SER A 405 29.21 -3.50 -29.00
N THR A 406 29.84 -3.96 -30.08
CA THR A 406 29.52 -5.23 -30.76
C THR A 406 30.43 -6.38 -30.33
N LEU A 407 31.35 -6.15 -29.39
CA LEU A 407 32.31 -7.14 -28.93
C LEU A 407 31.62 -8.38 -28.34
N HIS A 408 32.18 -9.54 -28.62
CA HIS A 408 31.69 -10.82 -28.09
C HIS A 408 32.21 -11.09 -26.67
N ASP A 409 33.48 -10.73 -26.43
CA ASP A 409 34.18 -10.86 -25.15
C ASP A 409 34.78 -9.51 -24.77
N TYR A 410 34.93 -9.24 -23.47
CA TYR A 410 35.61 -8.02 -23.01
C TYR A 410 37.08 -8.01 -23.43
N PRO A 411 37.67 -6.82 -23.69
CA PRO A 411 39.10 -6.68 -23.92
C PRO A 411 39.92 -7.21 -22.73
N GLU A 412 41.11 -7.76 -22.98
CA GLU A 412 42.01 -8.25 -21.92
C GLU A 412 42.55 -7.11 -21.02
N THR A 413 42.49 -5.88 -21.52
CA THR A 413 42.87 -4.67 -20.75
C THR A 413 41.80 -4.26 -19.74
N GLU A 414 40.59 -4.81 -19.85
CA GLU A 414 39.46 -4.43 -19.01
C GLU A 414 39.47 -5.24 -17.71
N THR A 415 39.28 -4.57 -16.57
CA THR A 415 39.15 -5.25 -15.28
C THR A 415 37.68 -5.55 -15.04
N VAL A 416 37.30 -6.82 -15.12
CA VAL A 416 35.90 -7.24 -15.01
C VAL A 416 35.63 -7.87 -13.62
N PRO A 417 34.75 -7.28 -12.78
CA PRO A 417 34.43 -7.82 -11.46
C PRO A 417 33.77 -9.20 -11.52
N LEU A 418 34.44 -10.25 -11.02
CA LEU A 418 33.87 -11.61 -10.98
C LEU A 418 33.35 -12.03 -9.60
N GLU A 419 33.98 -11.53 -8.53
CA GLU A 419 33.60 -11.84 -7.15
C GLU A 419 32.41 -10.99 -6.71
N GLY A 420 31.46 -11.59 -6.00
CA GLY A 420 30.19 -10.94 -5.64
C GLY A 420 29.21 -10.73 -6.81
N VAL A 421 29.64 -10.90 -8.07
CA VAL A 421 28.83 -10.65 -9.27
C VAL A 421 28.50 -11.93 -10.04
N VAL A 422 29.47 -12.84 -10.19
CA VAL A 422 29.30 -14.08 -10.97
C VAL A 422 29.25 -15.29 -10.03
N PRO A 423 28.07 -15.92 -9.84
CA PRO A 423 27.96 -17.10 -9.00
C PRO A 423 28.82 -18.26 -9.54
N ALA A 424 29.35 -19.10 -8.64
CA ALA A 424 30.23 -20.21 -9.00
C ALA A 424 29.65 -21.12 -10.12
N ALA A 425 28.35 -21.39 -10.07
CA ALA A 425 27.65 -22.22 -11.05
C ALA A 425 27.62 -21.63 -12.48
N TRP A 426 27.89 -20.33 -12.64
CA TRP A 426 27.90 -19.61 -13.92
C TRP A 426 29.30 -19.33 -14.45
N ARG A 427 30.36 -19.49 -13.63
CA ARG A 427 31.73 -19.16 -14.03
C ARG A 427 32.16 -19.84 -15.33
N THR A 428 31.78 -21.09 -15.55
CA THR A 428 32.12 -21.84 -16.78
C THR A 428 31.43 -21.32 -18.05
N LEU A 429 30.36 -20.54 -17.92
CA LEU A 429 29.69 -19.88 -19.06
C LEU A 429 30.23 -18.47 -19.32
N VAL A 430 30.82 -17.85 -18.30
CA VAL A 430 31.35 -16.48 -18.32
C VAL A 430 32.82 -16.49 -18.72
N VAL A 431 33.65 -17.25 -18.01
CA VAL A 431 35.09 -17.33 -18.25
C VAL A 431 35.38 -18.48 -19.21
N ARG A 432 36.02 -18.17 -20.33
CA ARG A 432 36.46 -19.15 -21.33
C ARG A 432 37.98 -19.10 -21.45
N GLN A 433 38.60 -20.26 -21.43
CA GLN A 433 40.01 -20.42 -21.73
C GLN A 433 40.19 -20.49 -23.24
N THR A 434 41.05 -19.64 -23.81
CA THR A 434 41.42 -19.73 -25.23
C THR A 434 42.40 -20.87 -25.45
N LYS A 435 42.62 -21.27 -26.72
CA LYS A 435 43.64 -22.27 -27.08
C LYS A 435 45.05 -21.89 -26.66
N GLN A 436 45.29 -20.61 -26.36
CA GLN A 436 46.56 -20.05 -25.92
C GLN A 436 46.66 -19.93 -24.39
N GLY A 437 45.65 -20.42 -23.64
CA GLY A 437 45.62 -20.37 -22.18
C GLY A 437 45.23 -19.02 -21.58
N THR A 438 44.81 -18.05 -22.39
CA THR A 438 44.33 -16.75 -21.89
C THR A 438 42.85 -16.82 -21.52
N GLU A 439 42.47 -16.16 -20.42
CA GLU A 439 41.08 -16.06 -19.97
C GLU A 439 40.35 -14.97 -20.74
N ARG A 440 39.18 -15.30 -21.29
CA ARG A 440 38.29 -14.37 -21.97
C ARG A 440 36.92 -14.39 -21.30
N ILE A 441 36.37 -13.19 -21.08
CA ILE A 441 35.11 -13.02 -20.38
C ILE A 441 34.01 -12.76 -21.38
N ASN A 442 33.06 -13.70 -21.47
CA ASN A 442 31.94 -13.59 -22.39
C ASN A 442 30.94 -12.56 -21.95
N ARG A 443 30.78 -11.50 -22.75
CA ARG A 443 29.98 -10.33 -22.38
C ARG A 443 28.51 -10.67 -22.14
N ILE A 444 27.87 -11.41 -23.05
CA ILE A 444 26.44 -11.77 -22.92
C ILE A 444 26.20 -12.64 -21.67
N SER A 445 27.10 -13.59 -21.38
CA SER A 445 27.00 -14.41 -20.17
C SER A 445 27.21 -13.57 -18.90
N TYR A 446 28.14 -12.62 -18.93
CA TYR A 446 28.45 -11.73 -17.83
C TYR A 446 27.29 -10.76 -17.55
N GLU A 447 26.79 -10.07 -18.59
CA GLU A 447 25.59 -9.20 -18.52
C GLU A 447 24.41 -9.93 -17.86
N LEU A 448 24.15 -11.18 -18.25
CA LEU A 448 23.09 -11.98 -17.64
C LEU A 448 23.34 -12.26 -16.15
N CYS A 449 24.59 -12.50 -15.74
CA CYS A 449 24.92 -12.68 -14.33
C CYS A 449 24.70 -11.39 -13.54
N VAL A 450 25.17 -10.25 -14.06
CA VAL A 450 24.98 -8.92 -13.46
C VAL A 450 23.49 -8.63 -13.29
N MET A 451 22.66 -8.83 -14.32
CA MET A 451 21.22 -8.58 -14.25
C MET A 451 20.55 -9.49 -13.20
N ARG A 452 20.95 -10.76 -13.11
CA ARG A 452 20.42 -11.69 -12.11
C ARG A 452 20.79 -11.28 -10.68
N GLU A 453 22.03 -10.86 -10.46
CA GLU A 453 22.47 -10.40 -9.14
C GLU A 453 21.79 -9.08 -8.77
N LEU A 454 21.71 -8.14 -9.71
CA LEU A 454 20.97 -6.88 -9.57
C LEU A 454 19.52 -7.12 -9.12
N ARG A 455 18.83 -8.09 -9.74
CA ARG A 455 17.47 -8.47 -9.32
C ARG A 455 17.42 -8.86 -7.84
N GLU A 456 18.32 -9.73 -7.37
CA GLU A 456 18.28 -10.18 -5.98
C GLU A 456 18.56 -9.02 -5.02
N LYS A 457 19.50 -8.14 -5.36
CA LYS A 457 19.88 -7.00 -4.52
C LYS A 457 18.86 -5.86 -4.49
N LEU A 458 18.13 -5.63 -5.58
CA LEU A 458 17.00 -4.70 -5.61
C LEU A 458 15.85 -5.16 -4.71
N ARG A 459 15.56 -6.47 -4.66
CA ARG A 459 14.46 -7.03 -3.85
C ARG A 459 14.67 -6.87 -2.34
N CYS A 460 15.91 -6.71 -1.90
CA CYS A 460 16.27 -6.49 -0.51
C CYS A 460 16.84 -5.09 -0.24
N LYS A 461 16.73 -4.14 -1.20
CA LYS A 461 17.26 -2.76 -1.11
C LYS A 461 18.77 -2.65 -0.80
N GLU A 462 19.53 -3.72 -0.99
CA GLU A 462 21.01 -3.66 -0.95
C GLU A 462 21.56 -2.86 -2.13
N ILE A 463 20.81 -2.85 -3.24
CA ILE A 463 20.94 -1.90 -4.33
C ILE A 463 19.64 -1.11 -4.40
N TRP A 464 19.76 0.21 -4.56
CA TRP A 464 18.65 1.14 -4.70
C TRP A 464 18.83 2.03 -5.94
N VAL A 465 17.78 2.72 -6.35
CA VAL A 465 17.75 3.53 -7.58
C VAL A 465 17.50 5.00 -7.24
N GLU A 466 18.37 5.87 -7.74
CA GLU A 466 18.24 7.31 -7.53
C GLU A 466 16.95 7.86 -8.18
N GLY A 467 16.17 8.63 -7.41
CA GLY A 467 14.89 9.18 -7.86
C GLY A 467 13.70 8.21 -7.80
N ALA A 468 13.87 6.97 -7.37
CA ALA A 468 12.77 6.06 -7.04
C ALA A 468 12.02 6.51 -5.77
N ASP A 469 10.84 5.94 -5.50
CA ASP A 469 10.16 6.09 -4.20
C ASP A 469 10.19 4.80 -3.40
N ARG A 470 9.66 3.69 -3.95
CA ARG A 470 9.73 2.38 -3.29
C ARG A 470 11.14 1.82 -3.25
N TYR A 471 11.92 2.02 -4.32
CA TYR A 471 13.30 1.54 -4.44
C TYR A 471 14.34 2.63 -4.13
N ARG A 472 13.97 3.65 -3.34
CA ARG A 472 14.87 4.70 -2.87
C ARG A 472 15.88 4.19 -1.84
N ASN A 473 16.83 5.06 -1.50
CA ASN A 473 17.84 4.82 -0.48
C ASN A 473 17.18 4.36 0.84
N PRO A 474 17.52 3.15 1.36
CA PRO A 474 16.93 2.64 2.61
C PRO A 474 17.26 3.50 3.84
N ASP A 475 18.36 4.26 3.83
CA ASP A 475 18.71 5.16 4.95
C ASP A 475 17.75 6.36 5.06
N GLU A 476 16.96 6.64 4.02
CA GLU A 476 15.89 7.65 4.07
C GLU A 476 14.62 7.13 4.77
N ASP A 477 14.53 5.81 5.05
CA ASP A 477 13.38 5.20 5.73
C ASP A 477 13.53 5.21 7.27
N VAL A 478 14.68 5.65 7.81
CA VAL A 478 14.92 5.82 9.25
C VAL A 478 14.81 7.29 9.69
N PRO A 479 14.42 7.57 10.96
CA PRO A 479 14.44 8.93 11.49
C PRO A 479 15.83 9.57 11.37
N THR A 480 15.87 10.85 11.03
CA THR A 480 17.14 11.59 10.83
C THR A 480 17.96 11.71 12.11
N ASP A 481 17.32 11.58 13.28
CA ASP A 481 17.91 11.54 14.61
C ASP A 481 18.15 10.12 15.14
N PHE A 482 17.95 9.06 14.34
CA PHE A 482 18.11 7.66 14.75
C PHE A 482 19.44 7.36 15.41
N SER A 483 20.54 7.89 14.87
CA SER A 483 21.87 7.67 15.46
C SER A 483 22.01 8.30 16.86
N GLN A 484 21.29 9.40 17.12
CA GLN A 484 21.30 10.11 18.41
C GLN A 484 20.33 9.48 19.42
N GLN A 485 19.17 9.02 18.95
CA GLN A 485 18.07 8.49 19.78
C GLN A 485 17.99 6.96 19.80
N ARG A 486 19.04 6.27 19.33
CA ARG A 486 19.05 4.80 19.19
C ARG A 486 18.64 4.09 20.48
N GLU A 487 19.17 4.52 21.63
CA GLU A 487 18.83 3.90 22.92
C GLU A 487 17.36 4.09 23.29
N THR A 488 16.84 5.30 23.12
CA THR A 488 15.43 5.65 23.35
C THR A 488 14.50 4.79 22.50
N TYR A 489 14.76 4.70 21.18
CA TYR A 489 13.91 3.92 20.27
C TYR A 489 13.91 2.43 20.58
N TYR A 490 15.07 1.87 20.94
CA TYR A 490 15.13 0.45 21.31
C TYR A 490 14.42 0.18 22.63
N ALA A 491 14.50 1.11 23.60
CA ALA A 491 13.76 1.03 24.85
C ALA A 491 12.24 1.09 24.61
N GLU A 492 11.75 2.00 23.76
CA GLU A 492 10.33 2.09 23.39
C GLU A 492 9.81 0.80 22.72
N LEU A 493 10.64 0.15 21.90
CA LEU A 493 10.31 -1.12 21.25
C LEU A 493 10.47 -2.35 22.17
N ASN A 494 10.95 -2.17 23.40
CA ASN A 494 11.35 -3.25 24.31
C ASN A 494 12.33 -4.25 23.65
N GLN A 495 13.29 -3.74 22.87
CA GLN A 495 14.31 -4.55 22.19
C GLN A 495 15.72 -4.27 22.74
N PRO A 496 16.61 -5.28 22.77
CA PRO A 496 17.98 -5.08 23.21
C PRO A 496 18.81 -4.37 22.14
N LEU A 497 19.78 -3.55 22.56
CA LEU A 497 20.75 -2.91 21.66
C LEU A 497 21.71 -3.92 21.00
N ASP A 498 21.97 -5.04 21.68
CA ASP A 498 22.80 -6.14 21.18
C ASP A 498 21.98 -7.09 20.30
N VAL A 499 22.37 -7.19 19.03
CA VAL A 499 21.74 -8.07 18.02
C VAL A 499 21.85 -9.53 18.42
N ASP A 500 22.99 -9.95 19.00
CA ASP A 500 23.16 -11.34 19.37
C ASP A 500 22.30 -11.72 20.57
N ALA A 501 22.06 -10.80 21.51
CA ALA A 501 21.12 -10.99 22.60
C ALA A 501 19.68 -11.19 22.10
N PHE A 502 19.24 -10.39 21.12
CA PHE A 502 17.95 -10.58 20.46
C PHE A 502 17.86 -11.98 19.83
N ILE A 503 18.83 -12.35 18.98
CA ILE A 503 18.83 -13.62 18.26
C ILE A 503 18.83 -14.81 19.23
N ARG A 504 19.65 -14.76 20.30
CA ARG A 504 19.68 -15.81 21.32
C ARG A 504 18.33 -15.96 22.02
N ARG A 505 17.68 -14.86 22.40
CA ARG A 505 16.36 -14.87 23.06
C ARG A 505 15.30 -15.54 22.19
N GLU A 506 15.20 -15.16 20.91
CA GLU A 506 14.22 -15.73 20.00
C GLU A 506 14.49 -17.22 19.70
N LYS A 507 15.77 -17.61 19.53
CA LYS A 507 16.15 -19.02 19.38
C LYS A 507 15.79 -19.85 20.62
N GLN A 508 16.01 -19.31 21.81
CA GLN A 508 15.66 -19.98 23.05
C GLN A 508 14.14 -20.13 23.19
N ALA A 509 13.37 -19.07 22.91
CA ALA A 509 11.90 -19.13 22.93
C ALA A 509 11.35 -20.19 21.96
N LEU A 510 11.93 -20.29 20.76
CA LEU A 510 11.59 -21.35 19.80
C LEU A 510 11.94 -22.75 20.34
N ALA A 511 13.14 -22.91 20.90
CA ALA A 511 13.58 -24.18 21.47
C ALA A 511 12.67 -24.64 22.63
N ASP A 512 12.32 -23.72 23.53
CA ASP A 512 11.42 -23.96 24.66
C ASP A 512 10.02 -24.34 24.18
N ALA A 513 9.48 -23.63 23.19
CA ALA A 513 8.18 -23.93 22.60
C ALA A 513 8.15 -25.31 21.91
N LEU A 514 9.23 -25.67 21.19
CA LEU A 514 9.36 -27.00 20.57
C LEU A 514 9.52 -28.10 21.61
N ALA A 515 10.28 -27.87 22.69
CA ALA A 515 10.42 -28.81 23.80
C ALA A 515 9.09 -29.03 24.53
N MET A 516 8.35 -27.96 24.79
CA MET A 516 7.01 -28.00 25.36
C MET A 516 6.05 -28.80 24.45
N LEU A 517 6.06 -28.54 23.14
CA LEU A 517 5.25 -29.30 22.19
C LEU A 517 5.62 -30.79 22.22
N ASN A 518 6.90 -31.13 22.07
CA ASN A 518 7.37 -32.51 22.03
C ASN A 518 7.02 -33.30 23.31
N SER A 519 7.21 -32.68 24.48
CA SER A 519 6.86 -33.30 25.76
C SER A 519 5.35 -33.46 25.97
N GLY A 520 4.54 -32.54 25.43
CA GLY A 520 3.08 -32.58 25.49
C GLY A 520 2.43 -33.51 24.46
N MET A 521 3.11 -33.82 23.35
CA MET A 521 2.58 -34.59 22.22
C MET A 521 1.98 -35.95 22.61
N PRO A 522 2.61 -36.79 23.46
CA PRO A 522 2.04 -38.08 23.85
C PRO A 522 0.68 -38.00 24.53
N ARG A 523 0.34 -36.85 25.12
CA ARG A 523 -0.93 -36.60 25.83
C ARG A 523 -1.87 -35.68 25.05
N ASN A 524 -1.47 -35.18 23.89
CA ASN A 524 -2.24 -34.20 23.13
C ASN A 524 -3.25 -34.89 22.20
N SER A 525 -4.51 -34.99 22.63
CA SER A 525 -5.57 -35.57 21.81
C SER A 525 -5.92 -34.74 20.56
N LYS A 526 -5.53 -33.47 20.52
CA LYS A 526 -5.85 -32.54 19.42
C LYS A 526 -4.86 -32.62 18.26
N VAL A 527 -3.68 -33.21 18.44
CA VAL A 527 -2.65 -33.30 17.40
C VAL A 527 -2.17 -34.74 17.28
N LYS A 528 -2.21 -35.30 16.08
CA LYS A 528 -1.74 -36.65 15.79
C LYS A 528 -0.68 -36.61 14.70
N ILE A 529 0.42 -37.32 14.88
CA ILE A 529 1.38 -37.58 13.81
C ILE A 529 1.04 -38.96 13.23
N GLY A 530 0.56 -38.98 12.00
CA GLY A 530 0.27 -40.19 11.24
C GLY A 530 1.19 -40.33 10.03
N GLU A 531 0.95 -41.34 9.20
CA GLU A 531 1.60 -41.47 7.90
C GLU A 531 0.63 -41.13 6.77
N ARG A 532 1.12 -40.36 5.79
CA ARG A 532 0.42 -40.13 4.52
C ARG A 532 1.43 -40.22 3.39
N ASN A 533 1.23 -41.17 2.47
CA ASN A 533 2.15 -41.47 1.36
C ASN A 533 3.60 -41.76 1.81
N GLY A 534 3.78 -42.51 2.91
CA GLY A 534 5.11 -42.86 3.44
C GLY A 534 5.89 -41.69 4.04
N LYS A 535 5.22 -40.57 4.35
CA LYS A 535 5.78 -39.41 5.04
C LYS A 535 4.98 -39.10 6.30
N GLY A 536 5.66 -38.58 7.32
CA GLY A 536 5.02 -38.07 8.53
C GLY A 536 4.04 -36.95 8.20
N TRP A 537 2.81 -37.07 8.71
CA TRP A 537 1.71 -36.15 8.47
C TRP A 537 1.11 -35.68 9.79
N ILE A 538 1.02 -34.36 9.97
CA ILE A 538 0.39 -33.77 11.15
C ILE A 538 -1.10 -33.63 10.88
N SER A 539 -1.92 -34.20 11.77
CA SER A 539 -3.37 -34.12 11.75
C SER A 539 -3.87 -33.38 12.98
N LEU A 540 -4.63 -32.31 12.77
CA LEU A 540 -5.30 -31.57 13.83
C LEU A 540 -6.74 -32.08 13.96
N SER A 541 -7.17 -32.35 15.18
CA SER A 541 -8.56 -32.74 15.45
C SER A 541 -9.48 -31.55 15.21
N PRO A 542 -10.55 -31.70 14.39
CA PRO A 542 -11.49 -30.62 14.16
C PRO A 542 -12.09 -30.09 15.46
N LEU A 543 -12.44 -28.80 15.49
CA LEU A 543 -13.23 -28.26 16.58
C LEU A 543 -14.58 -28.98 16.61
N VAL A 544 -15.03 -29.36 17.81
CA VAL A 544 -16.35 -29.96 18.00
C VAL A 544 -17.40 -28.90 17.69
N ALA A 545 -18.28 -29.19 16.73
CA ALA A 545 -19.37 -28.29 16.39
C ALA A 545 -20.29 -28.09 17.61
N VAL A 546 -20.63 -26.84 17.89
CA VAL A 546 -21.62 -26.53 18.93
C VAL A 546 -23.00 -26.97 18.41
N PRO A 547 -23.77 -27.79 19.15
CA PRO A 547 -25.11 -28.19 18.71
C PRO A 547 -26.00 -26.95 18.57
N GLU A 548 -26.78 -26.88 17.49
CA GLU A 548 -27.68 -25.75 17.27
C GLU A 548 -28.77 -25.72 18.36
N PRO A 549 -28.96 -24.59 19.07
CA PRO A 549 -30.05 -24.46 20.03
C PRO A 549 -31.42 -24.56 19.34
N ALA A 550 -32.41 -25.17 20.00
CA ALA A 550 -33.77 -25.29 19.44
C ALA A 550 -34.42 -23.92 19.14
N SER A 551 -34.08 -22.88 19.92
CA SER A 551 -34.55 -21.51 19.73
C SER A 551 -33.97 -20.81 18.49
N LEU A 552 -32.88 -21.32 17.91
CA LEU A 552 -32.22 -20.71 16.75
C LEU A 552 -33.12 -20.71 15.51
N LEU A 553 -33.92 -21.77 15.30
CA LEU A 553 -34.85 -21.86 14.17
C LEU A 553 -35.94 -20.78 14.26
N GLN A 554 -36.49 -20.57 15.46
CA GLN A 554 -37.48 -19.53 15.72
C GLN A 554 -36.88 -18.14 15.50
N LEU A 555 -35.66 -17.91 16.00
CA LEU A 555 -34.94 -16.65 15.79
C LEU A 555 -34.66 -16.38 14.30
N LYS A 556 -34.19 -17.39 13.55
CA LYS A 556 -33.98 -17.28 12.10
C LYS A 556 -35.28 -16.91 11.38
N ALA A 557 -36.41 -17.48 11.79
CA ALA A 557 -37.73 -17.16 11.22
C ALA A 557 -38.17 -15.72 11.53
N GLU A 558 -38.03 -15.27 12.79
CA GLU A 558 -38.32 -13.89 13.19
C GLU A 558 -37.46 -12.86 12.45
N VAL A 559 -36.15 -13.11 12.35
CA VAL A 559 -35.22 -12.24 11.61
C VAL A 559 -35.64 -12.16 10.14
N LYS A 560 -35.96 -13.29 9.52
CA LYS A 560 -36.43 -13.34 8.13
C LYS A 560 -37.78 -12.64 7.95
N GLY A 561 -38.70 -12.77 8.91
CA GLY A 561 -40.00 -12.09 8.87
C GLY A 561 -39.89 -10.58 8.96
N ARG A 562 -38.96 -10.07 9.78
CA ARG A 562 -38.75 -8.63 9.99
C ARG A 562 -37.88 -7.95 8.92
N TRP A 563 -36.85 -8.64 8.42
CA TRP A 563 -35.80 -8.03 7.57
C TRP A 563 -35.48 -8.82 6.27
N GLY A 564 -36.32 -9.78 5.87
CA GLY A 564 -35.95 -10.79 4.87
C GLY A 564 -35.70 -10.31 3.42
N TRP A 565 -36.11 -9.10 3.04
CA TRP A 565 -36.05 -8.62 1.66
C TRP A 565 -35.53 -7.18 1.53
N THR A 566 -34.49 -6.81 2.27
CA THR A 566 -33.84 -5.50 2.11
C THR A 566 -32.85 -5.54 0.94
N SER A 567 -32.97 -4.59 0.00
CA SER A 567 -31.99 -4.42 -1.09
C SER A 567 -30.62 -4.07 -0.51
N LEU A 568 -29.54 -4.57 -1.12
CA LEU A 568 -28.18 -4.21 -0.72
C LEU A 568 -27.94 -2.70 -0.86
N LEU A 569 -28.54 -2.05 -1.87
CA LEU A 569 -28.46 -0.60 -2.03
C LEU A 569 -29.18 0.13 -0.89
N ASP A 570 -30.32 -0.38 -0.43
CA ASP A 570 -31.03 0.18 0.73
C ASP A 570 -30.22 -0.01 2.01
N MET A 571 -29.55 -1.16 2.20
CA MET A 571 -28.63 -1.36 3.32
C MET A 571 -27.47 -0.35 3.28
N LEU A 572 -26.89 -0.11 2.11
CA LEU A 572 -25.79 0.85 1.94
C LEU A 572 -26.25 2.29 2.21
N LYS A 573 -27.42 2.67 1.68
CA LYS A 573 -28.05 3.97 1.92
C LYS A 573 -28.38 4.18 3.40
N GLU A 574 -28.98 3.18 4.03
CA GLU A 574 -29.36 3.25 5.43
C GLU A 574 -28.13 3.34 6.35
N THR A 575 -27.04 2.66 5.99
CA THR A 575 -25.75 2.81 6.68
C THR A 575 -25.23 4.23 6.56
N ASP A 576 -25.29 4.82 5.37
CA ASP A 576 -24.87 6.20 5.15
C ASP A 576 -25.76 7.23 5.87
N LEU A 577 -27.07 6.99 5.97
CA LEU A 577 -27.96 7.87 6.74
C LEU A 577 -27.65 7.88 8.24
N ARG A 578 -27.10 6.78 8.79
CA ARG A 578 -26.71 6.69 10.20
C ARG A 578 -25.29 7.19 10.45
N VAL A 579 -24.36 6.84 9.56
CA VAL A 579 -22.92 7.01 9.77
C VAL A 579 -22.35 8.21 9.00
N SER A 580 -23.05 8.67 7.96
CA SER A 580 -22.61 9.74 7.05
C SER A 580 -21.25 9.48 6.40
N PHE A 581 -20.92 8.21 6.12
CA PHE A 581 -19.60 7.84 5.57
C PHE A 581 -19.33 8.48 4.20
N THR A 582 -20.38 8.86 3.44
CA THR A 582 -20.21 9.57 2.17
C THR A 582 -19.64 10.98 2.35
N ASP A 583 -19.63 11.54 3.56
CA ASP A 583 -19.00 12.85 3.85
C ASP A 583 -17.48 12.79 3.72
N LEU A 584 -16.88 11.59 3.82
CA LEU A 584 -15.45 11.35 3.69
C LEU A 584 -14.96 11.34 2.23
N PHE A 585 -15.88 11.25 1.27
CA PHE A 585 -15.56 11.30 -0.16
C PHE A 585 -15.54 12.76 -0.62
N LYS A 586 -14.43 13.43 -0.32
CA LYS A 586 -14.17 14.81 -0.77
C LYS A 586 -13.58 14.84 -2.17
N SER A 587 -13.85 15.91 -2.91
CA SER A 587 -13.24 16.11 -4.23
C SER A 587 -11.73 16.26 -4.13
N ALA A 588 -11.01 15.69 -5.10
CA ALA A 588 -9.59 16.00 -5.32
C ALA A 588 -9.36 17.41 -5.90
N THR A 589 -10.42 18.13 -6.26
CA THR A 589 -10.40 19.52 -6.76
C THR A 589 -10.83 20.50 -5.68
N ALA A 590 -10.31 21.74 -5.71
CA ALA A 590 -10.60 22.77 -4.71
C ALA A 590 -12.08 23.24 -4.67
N HIS A 591 -12.86 22.94 -5.71
CA HIS A 591 -14.26 23.38 -5.84
C HIS A 591 -15.21 22.20 -5.96
N GLU A 592 -16.24 22.19 -5.10
CA GLU A 592 -17.39 21.28 -5.14
C GLU A 592 -18.65 22.08 -5.49
N ASN A 593 -19.11 22.00 -6.74
CA ASN A 593 -20.32 22.71 -7.21
C ASN A 593 -21.59 21.83 -7.23
N LEU A 594 -21.57 20.67 -6.55
CA LEU A 594 -22.67 19.72 -6.53
C LEU A 594 -23.46 19.82 -5.20
N PRO A 595 -24.80 19.93 -5.24
CA PRO A 595 -25.60 19.83 -4.04
C PRO A 595 -25.33 18.50 -3.32
N ARG A 596 -25.22 18.54 -1.98
CA ARG A 596 -24.82 17.37 -1.18
C ARG A 596 -25.73 16.15 -1.40
N SER A 597 -27.05 16.36 -1.53
CA SER A 597 -28.01 15.30 -1.79
C SER A 597 -27.81 14.61 -3.15
N VAL A 598 -27.41 15.37 -4.17
CA VAL A 598 -27.11 14.84 -5.50
C VAL A 598 -25.80 14.05 -5.48
N LEU A 599 -24.77 14.58 -4.82
CA LEU A 599 -23.49 13.91 -4.65
C LEU A 599 -23.63 12.60 -3.87
N GLN A 600 -24.33 12.61 -2.74
CA GLN A 600 -24.60 11.43 -1.92
C GLN A 600 -25.27 10.32 -2.74
N ARG A 601 -26.35 10.63 -3.48
CA ARG A 601 -27.03 9.66 -4.35
C ARG A 601 -26.06 9.03 -5.35
N ARG A 602 -25.26 9.85 -6.04
CA ARG A 602 -24.30 9.38 -7.05
C ARG A 602 -23.16 8.57 -6.44
N LEU A 603 -22.67 8.94 -5.26
CA LEU A 603 -21.67 8.17 -4.50
C LEU A 603 -22.19 6.78 -4.14
N LEU A 604 -23.41 6.69 -3.61
CA LEU A 604 -24.04 5.41 -3.27
C LEU A 604 -24.18 4.51 -4.50
N TYR A 605 -24.60 5.05 -5.65
CA TYR A 605 -24.64 4.30 -6.91
C TYR A 605 -23.26 3.85 -7.39
N CYS A 606 -22.23 4.69 -7.30
CA CYS A 606 -20.86 4.31 -7.65
C CYS A 606 -20.35 3.19 -6.75
N LEU A 607 -20.49 3.32 -5.43
CA LEU A 607 -20.04 2.33 -4.46
C LEU A 607 -20.78 1.01 -4.62
N TYR A 608 -22.10 1.05 -4.84
CA TYR A 608 -22.90 -0.13 -5.17
C TYR A 608 -22.38 -0.79 -6.45
N ALA A 609 -22.23 -0.04 -7.54
CA ALA A 609 -21.77 -0.56 -8.83
C ALA A 609 -20.41 -1.28 -8.76
N PHE A 610 -19.47 -0.76 -7.97
CA PHE A 610 -18.17 -1.37 -7.76
C PHE A 610 -18.22 -2.55 -6.79
N GLY A 611 -18.94 -2.42 -5.67
CA GLY A 611 -19.08 -3.47 -4.67
C GLY A 611 -19.77 -4.73 -5.21
N THR A 612 -20.71 -4.59 -6.14
CA THR A 612 -21.42 -5.71 -6.78
C THR A 612 -20.84 -6.13 -8.13
N ASN A 613 -19.81 -5.44 -8.62
CA ASN A 613 -19.26 -5.61 -9.96
C ASN A 613 -20.30 -5.47 -11.10
N THR A 614 -21.39 -4.72 -10.86
CA THR A 614 -22.46 -4.48 -11.84
C THR A 614 -22.01 -3.51 -12.94
N GLY A 615 -21.14 -2.55 -12.59
CA GLY A 615 -20.61 -1.52 -13.48
C GLY A 615 -21.49 -0.27 -13.58
N LEU A 616 -20.86 0.90 -13.75
CA LEU A 616 -21.55 2.22 -13.73
C LEU A 616 -22.62 2.35 -14.81
N SER A 617 -22.37 1.83 -16.02
CA SER A 617 -23.32 1.94 -17.14
C SER A 617 -24.65 1.26 -16.82
N ARG A 618 -24.63 0.06 -16.22
CA ARG A 618 -25.85 -0.69 -15.90
C ARG A 618 -26.63 -0.05 -14.76
N VAL A 619 -25.93 0.50 -13.77
CA VAL A 619 -26.57 1.21 -12.65
C VAL A 619 -27.23 2.50 -13.15
N ALA A 620 -26.59 3.24 -14.06
CA ALA A 620 -27.17 4.44 -14.67
C ALA A 620 -28.45 4.14 -15.48
N THR A 621 -28.56 2.98 -16.12
CA THR A 621 -29.79 2.59 -16.84
C THR A 621 -31.00 2.36 -15.91
N GLY A 622 -30.77 2.20 -14.61
CA GLY A 622 -31.83 1.97 -13.62
C GLY A 622 -32.48 3.23 -13.06
N ASP A 623 -31.98 4.43 -13.37
CA ASP A 623 -32.47 5.71 -12.84
C ASP A 623 -32.29 6.84 -13.88
N ASP A 624 -33.40 7.30 -14.48
CA ASP A 624 -33.39 8.35 -15.51
C ASP A 624 -32.81 9.69 -15.02
N ALA A 625 -32.73 9.92 -13.70
CA ALA A 625 -32.16 11.13 -13.13
C ALA A 625 -30.62 11.13 -13.08
N VAL A 626 -29.95 10.00 -13.37
CA VAL A 626 -28.50 9.87 -13.25
C VAL A 626 -27.88 9.23 -14.49
N SER A 627 -27.12 10.02 -15.25
CA SER A 627 -26.45 9.51 -16.45
C SER A 627 -25.14 8.75 -16.12
N TYR A 628 -24.66 7.94 -17.07
CA TYR A 628 -23.33 7.33 -16.97
C TYR A 628 -22.22 8.38 -16.80
N ARG A 629 -22.33 9.53 -17.48
CA ARG A 629 -21.34 10.62 -17.38
C ARG A 629 -21.31 11.22 -15.97
N ASP A 630 -22.46 11.35 -15.32
CA ASP A 630 -22.56 11.81 -13.93
C ASP A 630 -21.85 10.87 -12.95
N LEU A 631 -22.08 9.56 -13.08
CA LEU A 631 -21.43 8.56 -12.23
C LEU A 631 -19.92 8.50 -12.51
N LEU A 632 -19.51 8.62 -13.77
CA LEU A 632 -18.10 8.63 -14.14
C LEU A 632 -17.38 9.86 -13.57
N TYR A 633 -18.03 11.03 -13.60
CA TYR A 633 -17.54 12.25 -12.97
C TYR A 633 -17.32 12.05 -11.46
N VAL A 634 -18.33 11.54 -10.75
CA VAL A 634 -18.25 11.32 -9.30
C VAL A 634 -17.18 10.29 -8.95
N ARG A 635 -17.14 9.18 -9.68
CA ARG A 635 -16.09 8.15 -9.53
C ARG A 635 -14.70 8.72 -9.66
N ARG A 636 -14.45 9.58 -10.65
CA ARG A 636 -13.12 10.12 -10.92
C ARG A 636 -12.67 11.10 -9.83
N ARG A 637 -13.57 11.98 -9.36
CA ARG A 637 -13.18 13.11 -8.49
C ARG A 637 -13.29 12.85 -6.99
N PHE A 638 -14.21 11.98 -6.57
CA PHE A 638 -14.53 11.81 -5.14
C PHE A 638 -14.11 10.45 -4.58
N ILE A 639 -13.97 9.42 -5.43
CA ILE A 639 -13.62 8.06 -4.99
C ILE A 639 -12.13 7.81 -5.23
N ASN A 640 -11.39 7.65 -4.15
CA ASN A 640 -9.99 7.25 -4.17
C ASN A 640 -9.73 6.20 -3.07
N LYS A 641 -8.53 5.61 -3.07
CA LYS A 641 -8.17 4.55 -2.12
C LYS A 641 -8.23 5.00 -0.67
N ASP A 642 -7.83 6.24 -0.39
CA ASP A 642 -7.76 6.77 0.97
C ASP A 642 -9.16 7.09 1.50
N SER A 643 -10.04 7.68 0.69
CA SER A 643 -11.44 7.91 1.07
C SER A 643 -12.21 6.60 1.28
N LEU A 644 -11.96 5.58 0.45
CA LEU A 644 -12.50 4.23 0.66
C LEU A 644 -12.00 3.61 1.98
N ARG A 645 -10.71 3.72 2.28
CA ARG A 645 -10.13 3.22 3.54
C ARG A 645 -10.74 3.93 4.76
N ALA A 646 -10.85 5.25 4.72
CA ALA A 646 -11.46 6.03 5.79
C ALA A 646 -12.96 5.68 5.98
N ALA A 647 -13.70 5.49 4.89
CA ALA A 647 -15.09 5.06 4.96
C ALA A 647 -15.26 3.65 5.54
N ILE A 648 -14.38 2.70 5.15
CA ILE A 648 -14.36 1.35 5.73
C ILE A 648 -14.05 1.42 7.23
N GLN A 649 -13.04 2.20 7.63
CA GLN A 649 -12.67 2.40 9.02
C GLN A 649 -13.84 2.94 9.84
N LEU A 650 -14.49 4.01 9.36
CA LEU A 650 -15.63 4.61 10.04
C LEU A 650 -16.78 3.61 10.20
N VAL A 651 -17.17 2.92 9.13
CA VAL A 651 -18.25 1.92 9.18
C VAL A 651 -17.88 0.74 10.09
N ALA A 652 -16.62 0.30 10.08
CA ALA A 652 -16.15 -0.78 10.96
C ALA A 652 -16.22 -0.37 12.44
N ASN A 653 -15.78 0.85 12.78
CA ASN A 653 -15.85 1.39 14.13
C ASN A 653 -17.30 1.51 14.63
N GLU A 654 -18.21 2.04 13.80
CA GLU A 654 -19.64 2.12 14.14
C GLU A 654 -20.26 0.73 14.36
N ILE A 655 -19.89 -0.26 13.55
CA ILE A 655 -20.32 -1.66 13.77
C ILE A 655 -19.81 -2.19 15.11
N LEU A 656 -18.56 -1.89 15.48
CA LEU A 656 -18.00 -2.31 16.77
C LEU A 656 -18.74 -1.65 17.94
N GLN A 657 -19.06 -0.35 17.83
CA GLN A 657 -19.77 0.40 18.87
C GLN A 657 -21.23 -0.06 19.07
N VAL A 658 -21.95 -0.39 17.99
CA VAL A 658 -23.37 -0.80 18.06
C VAL A 658 -23.53 -2.25 18.55
N ARG A 659 -22.47 -3.07 18.52
CA ARG A 659 -22.54 -4.47 18.97
C ARG A 659 -22.79 -4.56 20.47
N HIS A 660 -23.99 -5.02 20.84
CA HIS A 660 -24.33 -5.28 22.23
C HIS A 660 -23.45 -6.41 22.81
N PRO A 661 -22.67 -6.17 23.88
CA PRO A 661 -21.72 -7.15 24.42
C PRO A 661 -22.38 -8.46 24.88
N GLU A 662 -23.61 -8.39 25.41
CA GLU A 662 -24.34 -9.59 25.86
C GLU A 662 -24.64 -10.57 24.71
N TRP A 663 -24.79 -10.08 23.48
CA TRP A 663 -25.22 -10.91 22.35
C TRP A 663 -24.02 -11.26 21.45
N TRP A 664 -23.11 -10.31 21.25
CA TRP A 664 -21.95 -10.47 20.37
C TRP A 664 -20.70 -10.98 21.11
N GLY A 665 -20.67 -10.88 22.44
CA GLY A 665 -19.50 -11.08 23.28
C GLY A 665 -18.72 -9.78 23.47
N SER A 666 -17.71 -9.81 24.35
CA SER A 666 -16.77 -8.68 24.52
C SER A 666 -15.99 -8.40 23.25
N GLU A 667 -15.41 -7.20 23.15
CA GLU A 667 -14.50 -6.81 22.07
C GLU A 667 -13.46 -7.91 21.81
N THR A 668 -13.28 -8.23 20.54
CA THR A 668 -12.37 -9.28 20.11
C THR A 668 -11.02 -8.66 19.83
N THR A 669 -9.97 -9.32 20.30
CA THR A 669 -8.59 -8.87 20.09
C THR A 669 -7.86 -9.73 19.06
N ALA A 670 -8.61 -10.50 18.27
CA ALA A 670 -8.09 -11.49 17.36
C ALA A 670 -8.68 -11.33 15.94
N CYS A 671 -7.80 -11.41 14.96
CA CYS A 671 -8.13 -11.34 13.53
C CYS A 671 -7.73 -12.65 12.86
N ALA A 672 -8.45 -13.04 11.81
CA ALA A 672 -7.99 -14.04 10.84
C ALA A 672 -7.66 -13.34 9.53
N SER A 673 -6.60 -13.76 8.87
CA SER A 673 -6.17 -13.17 7.60
C SER A 673 -5.89 -14.23 6.54
N ASP A 674 -6.46 -14.03 5.36
CA ASP A 674 -6.34 -14.97 4.24
C ASP A 674 -6.55 -14.24 2.90
N ALA A 675 -6.05 -14.81 1.81
CA ALA A 675 -6.20 -14.29 0.46
C ALA A 675 -7.18 -15.09 -0.41
N LYS A 676 -7.96 -14.35 -1.18
CA LYS A 676 -8.84 -14.89 -2.21
C LYS A 676 -8.47 -14.38 -3.59
N LYS A 677 -8.45 -15.27 -4.59
CA LYS A 677 -8.24 -14.90 -5.99
C LYS A 677 -9.46 -14.21 -6.58
N PHE A 678 -9.23 -13.13 -7.31
CA PHE A 678 -10.19 -12.47 -8.19
C PHE A 678 -9.67 -12.50 -9.63
N GLY A 679 -10.55 -12.76 -10.60
CA GLY A 679 -10.20 -12.68 -12.02
C GLY A 679 -9.91 -11.23 -12.43
N ALA A 680 -8.86 -11.02 -13.21
CA ALA A 680 -8.44 -9.70 -13.69
C ALA A 680 -7.84 -9.83 -15.10
N TRP A 681 -7.93 -8.76 -15.89
CA TRP A 681 -7.24 -8.67 -17.19
C TRP A 681 -5.73 -8.63 -17.01
N ASP A 682 -4.98 -9.15 -17.98
CA ASP A 682 -3.52 -9.38 -17.94
C ASP A 682 -2.67 -8.19 -18.42
N GLN A 683 -3.31 -7.08 -18.79
CA GLN A 683 -2.67 -5.83 -19.22
C GLN A 683 -2.22 -4.95 -18.03
N ASN A 684 -1.60 -5.56 -16.99
CA ASN A 684 -1.01 -4.84 -15.86
C ASN A 684 0.04 -5.70 -15.12
N LEU A 685 0.79 -5.08 -14.21
CA LEU A 685 1.84 -5.73 -13.42
C LEU A 685 1.34 -6.62 -12.27
N LEU A 686 0.07 -6.51 -11.87
CA LEU A 686 -0.47 -7.24 -10.71
C LEU A 686 -1.05 -8.61 -11.09
N THR A 687 -1.58 -8.75 -12.30
CA THR A 687 -2.25 -9.96 -12.75
C THR A 687 -1.26 -11.07 -13.06
N GLU A 688 -1.44 -12.21 -12.40
CA GLU A 688 -0.62 -13.40 -12.58
C GLU A 688 -1.46 -14.65 -12.76
N TRP A 689 -0.85 -15.69 -13.36
CA TRP A 689 -1.49 -16.99 -13.45
C TRP A 689 -1.41 -17.71 -12.10
N HIS A 690 -2.57 -18.08 -11.55
CA HIS A 690 -2.62 -18.87 -10.32
C HIS A 690 -2.76 -20.37 -10.62
N ILE A 691 -1.86 -21.19 -10.06
CA ILE A 691 -1.80 -22.64 -10.31
C ILE A 691 -3.08 -23.37 -9.82
N ARG A 692 -3.47 -23.17 -8.57
CA ARG A 692 -4.68 -23.79 -7.97
C ARG A 692 -5.98 -23.43 -8.69
N TYR A 693 -6.18 -22.15 -9.02
CA TYR A 693 -7.41 -21.63 -9.62
C TYR A 693 -7.38 -21.51 -11.16
N ARG A 694 -6.31 -22.00 -11.82
CA ARG A 694 -6.14 -22.12 -13.28
C ARG A 694 -6.66 -20.94 -14.12
N GLY A 695 -6.09 -19.76 -13.91
CA GLY A 695 -6.42 -18.57 -14.69
C GLY A 695 -5.61 -17.33 -14.27
N PRO A 696 -5.63 -16.24 -15.06
CA PRO A 696 -5.11 -14.95 -14.63
C PRO A 696 -5.95 -14.38 -13.48
N GLY A 697 -5.30 -13.66 -12.57
CA GLY A 697 -5.99 -12.92 -11.52
C GLY A 697 -5.05 -12.20 -10.56
N ILE A 698 -5.67 -11.46 -9.65
CA ILE A 698 -5.03 -10.86 -8.48
C ILE A 698 -5.51 -11.58 -7.22
N MET A 699 -4.79 -11.44 -6.12
CA MET A 699 -5.28 -11.89 -4.81
C MET A 699 -5.71 -10.66 -4.01
N VAL A 700 -6.81 -10.76 -3.29
CA VAL A 700 -7.17 -9.80 -2.25
C VAL A 700 -6.97 -10.48 -0.91
N TYR A 701 -6.09 -9.91 -0.10
CA TYR A 701 -5.78 -10.35 1.26
C TYR A 701 -6.68 -9.59 2.22
N TRP A 702 -7.42 -10.32 3.05
CA TRP A 702 -8.44 -9.77 3.95
C TRP A 702 -8.02 -9.97 5.40
N HIS A 703 -8.39 -9.03 6.25
CA HIS A 703 -8.27 -9.11 7.70
C HIS A 703 -9.67 -9.07 8.28
N VAL A 704 -10.12 -10.20 8.81
CA VAL A 704 -11.47 -10.41 9.30
C VAL A 704 -11.45 -10.71 10.79
N GLU A 705 -12.11 -9.85 11.55
CA GLU A 705 -12.34 -10.02 12.97
C GLU A 705 -13.24 -11.25 13.23
N LYS A 706 -13.07 -11.88 14.40
CA LYS A 706 -13.74 -13.14 14.80
C LYS A 706 -15.25 -13.20 14.55
N LYS A 707 -15.98 -12.08 14.58
CA LYS A 707 -17.42 -11.96 14.32
C LYS A 707 -17.72 -11.43 12.91
N ALA A 708 -16.88 -11.81 11.94
CA ALA A 708 -17.05 -11.57 10.50
C ALA A 708 -17.04 -10.10 10.07
N LEU A 709 -16.42 -9.21 10.84
CA LEU A 709 -16.17 -7.84 10.41
C LEU A 709 -14.84 -7.76 9.66
N CYS A 710 -14.88 -7.37 8.38
CA CYS A 710 -13.66 -7.07 7.64
C CYS A 710 -13.14 -5.69 8.07
N ILE A 711 -11.97 -5.66 8.72
CA ILE A 711 -11.35 -4.42 9.23
C ILE A 711 -10.32 -3.86 8.25
N TYR A 712 -9.73 -4.70 7.40
CA TYR A 712 -8.76 -4.26 6.41
C TYR A 712 -8.72 -5.21 5.22
N SER A 713 -8.35 -4.68 4.05
CA SER A 713 -8.08 -5.49 2.86
C SER A 713 -7.08 -4.82 1.94
N GLN A 714 -6.39 -5.64 1.14
CA GLN A 714 -5.48 -5.15 0.13
C GLN A 714 -5.26 -6.10 -1.03
N VAL A 715 -4.96 -5.52 -2.19
CA VAL A 715 -4.62 -6.28 -3.40
C VAL A 715 -3.15 -6.65 -3.38
N LYS A 716 -2.83 -7.88 -3.78
CA LYS A 716 -1.48 -8.40 -3.95
C LYS A 716 -1.38 -9.30 -5.17
N ARG A 717 -0.16 -9.58 -5.62
CA ARG A 717 0.13 -10.54 -6.70
C ARG A 717 -0.08 -11.98 -6.21
N CYS A 718 -0.40 -12.91 -7.11
CA CYS A 718 -0.58 -14.32 -6.75
C CYS A 718 0.69 -14.95 -6.15
N SER A 719 1.87 -14.54 -6.62
CA SER A 719 3.19 -15.03 -6.21
C SER A 719 3.78 -14.30 -5.00
N SER A 720 3.21 -13.17 -4.60
CA SER A 720 3.77 -12.35 -3.52
C SER A 720 3.59 -12.98 -2.14
N SER A 721 4.50 -12.68 -1.21
CA SER A 721 4.45 -13.20 0.16
C SER A 721 3.18 -12.78 0.90
N GLU A 722 2.57 -13.70 1.65
CA GLU A 722 1.45 -13.39 2.53
C GLU A 722 1.89 -12.77 3.85
N ALA A 723 3.12 -13.03 4.31
CA ALA A 723 3.62 -12.48 5.57
C ALA A 723 3.64 -10.94 5.56
N ALA A 724 4.14 -10.34 4.47
CA ALA A 724 4.14 -8.88 4.34
C ALA A 724 2.71 -8.31 4.30
N ALA A 725 1.80 -8.97 3.58
CA ALA A 725 0.41 -8.54 3.51
C ALA A 725 -0.30 -8.69 4.86
N MET A 726 0.01 -9.74 5.62
CA MET A 726 -0.49 -9.95 6.96
C MET A 726 -0.08 -8.81 7.90
N ILE A 727 1.22 -8.48 7.93
CA ILE A 727 1.77 -7.42 8.79
C ILE A 727 1.15 -6.06 8.41
N GLU A 728 1.07 -5.74 7.12
CA GLU A 728 0.54 -4.45 6.69
C GLU A 728 -0.90 -4.22 7.19
N GLY A 729 -1.79 -5.23 7.13
CA GLY A 729 -3.15 -5.03 7.63
C GLY A 729 -3.26 -4.96 9.15
N VAL A 730 -2.37 -5.62 9.90
CA VAL A 730 -2.31 -5.47 11.36
C VAL A 730 -1.81 -4.07 11.75
N LEU A 731 -0.92 -3.45 10.96
CA LEU A 731 -0.41 -2.11 11.24
C LEU A 731 -1.30 -0.99 10.69
N ARG A 732 -2.10 -1.25 9.65
CA ARG A 732 -2.82 -0.23 8.88
C ARG A 732 -4.34 -0.38 8.87
N HIS A 733 -4.93 -1.24 9.71
CA HIS A 733 -6.39 -1.34 9.79
C HIS A 733 -7.02 -0.03 10.27
N CYS A 734 -6.32 0.73 11.12
CA CYS A 734 -6.74 2.03 11.65
C CYS A 734 -8.10 2.05 12.37
N THR A 735 -8.74 0.89 12.61
CA THR A 735 -9.96 0.78 13.42
C THR A 735 -9.65 0.88 14.91
N ASP A 736 -10.67 1.11 15.73
CA ASP A 736 -10.55 1.22 17.20
C ASP A 736 -10.25 -0.14 17.86
N MET A 737 -10.28 -1.23 17.08
CA MET A 737 -10.02 -2.59 17.53
C MET A 737 -8.53 -2.77 17.86
N THR A 738 -8.23 -3.27 19.06
CA THR A 738 -6.85 -3.66 19.42
C THR A 738 -6.57 -5.10 18.98
N ILE A 739 -5.66 -5.30 18.03
CA ILE A 739 -5.26 -6.64 17.57
C ILE A 739 -4.07 -7.14 18.40
N THR A 740 -4.28 -8.21 19.17
CA THR A 740 -3.23 -8.91 19.93
C THR A 740 -2.84 -10.26 19.32
N LYS A 741 -3.70 -10.82 18.46
CA LYS A 741 -3.50 -12.12 17.81
C LYS A 741 -3.97 -12.07 16.37
N ASN A 742 -3.20 -12.67 15.47
CA ASN A 742 -3.61 -12.86 14.08
C ASN A 742 -3.43 -14.33 13.68
N TYR A 743 -4.45 -14.92 13.07
CA TYR A 743 -4.43 -16.29 12.55
C TYR A 743 -4.25 -16.25 11.03
N VAL A 744 -3.30 -17.01 10.51
CA VAL A 744 -3.01 -17.11 9.08
C VAL A 744 -2.91 -18.56 8.64
N ASP A 745 -3.30 -18.83 7.40
CA ASP A 745 -3.04 -20.09 6.69
C ASP A 745 -1.67 -19.97 6.00
N THR A 746 -0.57 -19.99 6.76
CA THR A 746 0.80 -20.02 6.20
C THR A 746 1.55 -21.26 6.59
#